data_AF-A0AAD9JQX6-F1
#
_entry.id   AF-A0AAD9JQX6-F1
#
_cell.length_a   1.000
_cell.length_b   1.000
_cell.length_c   1.000
_cell.angle_alpha   90.00
_cell.angle_beta   90.00
_cell.angle_gamma   90.00
#
_symmetry.space_group_name_H-M   'P 1'
#
loop_
_entity.id
_entity.type
_entity.pdbx_description
1 polymer ?
#
loop_
_entity_poly.entity_id
_entity_poly.type
_entity_poly.pdbx_seq_one_letter_code
_entity_poly.pdbx_strand_id
1 'polypeptide(L)'
;MEKSNKLEVMKLSDPNYLRPLENCIQFGNPCLLENIGEELDPILESVLLKQTFKQNNMEYIRLGDHIIEYSRDFKFYITTRLRNPHFLPEVSVKVTLVNFMITPMGLEDQLLGIVAAKEKPDLEEKKNQLILESAKNRKQLKEIEDKILEVLSTSQGNILEDETAIEILSSSKILSEEITEKQQVTSRTEAEIDGVRDGYKPVANHSSVLFFTISDMANIDPMYQYSLTWFINLYLISIDSSEQSPDLDERIQNLNSHFTYSIYQNVCRSLFEKDKLLFSFILCVGLMKQEGIIDDAEWRFLLTGGVALENPFPNPTSDWLTDKSWAEIVRCSDIPIFNGFMDHFRQNVKRWKELYDSLRPQDEPLPEPWGEKLNSLQKLIILRCLRPDKMIPAIQAFIVEHMSHKYIEPPTFDLSYSYKDSSHITPLIFVLSPGADPMALLYKFAEEQDAGGAKLQTISLGQGQGPIAEKMVENAIEKGTWVLLQNCHLAASWLPELERICEMVITDPTQTKPTFRLWLTSYPSPDFPVSVLQNGVKMTNEPPKGLRANLLRSYLNDPISDPNFFYQSNKPKVFRKLLFALCFFHAIVQERRKFGALGWNIPYEFNESDLRISVRQLQMFIDQYEEPPLVALSYLTGECNYGGRVTDDRDRRLIISLLKNFYNMDVIISDSYKFSPSSIYYVPKYGQHESYLEYIRSLPLIPHPEVYGLHENADITKDQQETQQLFENILLTLPRQNAGSSKSSQELIEDLASDILSKIPPDFNLDEVKAKFPVRYEESMNTVLVQELIRFNRLTSVIRSSLRDILKAIKGLVVMSAELEDVFDSMMVGKVPAMWAAKSYPSLKPLGTYVTDLISRLQFFSDWIYNGSPVVFWISGFYFTQSFLTGVTQNYARKYKIPIDHLSFQFQVMNSESHMAKKPDNGAYVRGLFMEGARWCRQDKVITESYPKILYDALPIILLKPEEKSKISHDTTYLCPVYKTSARRGILSTTGHSTNYVLSIELPTDRPDNHWINRGVALLCQLDD
;
A
#
# COMPACT_ATOMS: atom_id res chain seq x y z
N MET A 1 -32.45 20.85 -8.02
CA MET A 1 -33.85 20.59 -8.40
C MET A 1 -34.83 21.11 -7.35
N GLU A 2 -34.70 20.78 -6.07
CA GLU A 2 -35.69 21.17 -5.02
C GLU A 2 -35.42 22.57 -4.37
N LYS A 3 -34.48 23.37 -4.87
CA LYS A 3 -34.12 24.67 -4.27
C LYS A 3 -35.28 25.68 -4.27
N SER A 4 -36.12 25.66 -5.30
CA SER A 4 -37.33 26.50 -5.38
C SER A 4 -38.40 26.10 -4.37
N ASN A 5 -38.38 24.84 -3.91
CA ASN A 5 -39.36 24.28 -2.99
C ASN A 5 -38.90 24.40 -1.52
N LYS A 6 -37.91 25.27 -1.24
CA LYS A 6 -37.34 25.47 0.11
C LYS A 6 -36.77 24.19 0.73
N LEU A 7 -35.92 23.50 -0.03
CA LEU A 7 -35.14 22.36 0.47
C LEU A 7 -34.33 22.74 1.72
N GLU A 8 -34.56 22.04 2.81
CA GLU A 8 -33.77 22.09 4.03
C GLU A 8 -32.74 20.96 4.01
N VAL A 9 -31.46 21.30 4.22
CA VAL A 9 -30.35 20.34 4.24
C VAL A 9 -29.84 20.23 5.68
N MET A 10 -29.65 19.00 6.16
CA MET A 10 -29.25 18.71 7.54
C MET A 10 -28.28 17.54 7.61
N LYS A 11 -27.51 17.46 8.70
CA LYS A 11 -26.61 16.33 8.98
C LYS A 11 -26.92 15.75 10.36
N LEU A 12 -26.68 14.44 10.55
CA LEU A 12 -26.83 13.79 11.87
C LEU A 12 -25.88 14.36 12.94
N SER A 13 -24.78 15.00 12.50
CA SER A 13 -23.85 15.70 13.38
C SER A 13 -24.45 16.96 14.01
N ASP A 14 -25.53 17.51 13.45
CA ASP A 14 -26.13 18.74 13.95
C ASP A 14 -26.97 18.44 15.19
N PRO A 15 -26.63 18.96 16.38
CA PRO A 15 -27.30 18.61 17.63
C PRO A 15 -28.80 19.00 17.65
N ASN A 16 -29.23 19.86 16.73
CA ASN A 16 -30.60 20.34 16.62
C ASN A 16 -31.33 19.86 15.36
N TYR A 17 -30.82 18.86 14.63
CA TYR A 17 -31.39 18.43 13.34
C TYR A 17 -32.87 18.01 13.42
N LEU A 18 -33.34 17.55 14.59
CA LEU A 18 -34.73 17.17 14.79
C LEU A 18 -35.69 18.36 14.59
N ARG A 19 -35.38 19.56 15.09
CA ARG A 19 -36.28 20.72 14.98
C ARG A 19 -36.56 21.14 13.53
N PRO A 20 -35.55 21.31 12.65
CA PRO A 20 -35.80 21.54 11.24
C PRO A 20 -36.58 20.40 10.58
N LEU A 21 -36.37 19.14 10.99
CA LEU A 21 -37.12 18.00 10.46
C LEU A 21 -38.60 18.08 10.84
N GLU A 22 -38.91 18.44 12.09
CA GLU A 22 -40.29 18.67 12.56
C GLU A 22 -40.98 19.76 11.72
N ASN A 23 -40.29 20.88 11.49
CA ASN A 23 -40.80 21.97 10.65
C ASN A 23 -41.04 21.50 9.20
N CYS A 24 -40.13 20.71 8.64
CA CYS A 24 -40.29 20.20 7.28
C CYS A 24 -41.51 19.28 7.17
N ILE A 25 -41.74 18.40 8.15
CA ILE A 25 -42.90 17.52 8.21
C ILE A 25 -44.20 18.32 8.33
N GLN A 26 -44.21 19.34 9.18
CA GLN A 26 -45.39 20.18 9.43
C GLN A 26 -45.75 21.05 8.21
N PHE A 27 -44.76 21.70 7.59
CA PHE A 27 -44.99 22.63 6.49
C PHE A 27 -44.95 21.98 5.10
N GLY A 28 -44.57 20.71 5.01
CA GLY A 28 -44.43 19.99 3.73
C GLY A 28 -43.20 20.38 2.92
N ASN A 29 -42.18 20.96 3.55
CA ASN A 29 -40.94 21.31 2.86
C ASN A 29 -40.10 20.03 2.63
N PRO A 30 -39.42 19.89 1.47
CA PRO A 30 -38.51 18.78 1.24
C PRO A 30 -37.29 18.89 2.17
N CYS A 31 -36.86 17.76 2.72
CA CYS A 31 -35.73 17.66 3.62
C CYS A 31 -34.69 16.67 3.07
N LEU A 32 -33.41 17.04 3.14
CA LEU A 32 -32.27 16.22 2.76
C LEU A 32 -31.37 15.98 3.98
N LEU A 33 -31.25 14.72 4.38
CA LEU A 33 -30.31 14.28 5.41
C LEU A 33 -29.03 13.77 4.75
N GLU A 34 -27.92 14.50 4.93
CA GLU A 34 -26.64 14.21 4.30
C GLU A 34 -25.73 13.33 5.17
N ASN A 35 -24.88 12.56 4.49
CA ASN A 35 -23.74 11.84 5.04
C ASN A 35 -24.11 10.81 6.11
N ILE A 36 -25.15 10.03 5.86
CA ILE A 36 -25.49 8.92 6.73
C ILE A 36 -24.45 7.80 6.58
N GLY A 37 -24.02 7.25 7.72
CA GLY A 37 -23.22 6.03 7.78
C GLY A 37 -24.05 4.77 7.47
N GLU A 38 -23.62 3.63 8.01
CA GLU A 38 -24.35 2.36 7.85
C GLU A 38 -25.50 2.21 8.86
N GLU A 39 -25.46 3.00 9.94
CA GLU A 39 -26.48 3.05 11.00
C GLU A 39 -27.37 4.28 10.86
N LEU A 40 -28.67 4.09 11.05
CA LEU A 40 -29.69 5.14 11.09
C LEU A 40 -30.18 5.33 12.52
N ASP A 41 -30.45 6.58 12.88
CA ASP A 41 -31.06 6.91 14.18
C ASP A 41 -32.47 6.27 14.29
N PRO A 42 -32.75 5.46 15.32
CA PRO A 42 -34.07 4.86 15.55
C PRO A 42 -35.21 5.87 15.60
N ILE A 43 -34.95 7.14 15.95
CA ILE A 43 -35.98 8.19 15.98
C ILE A 43 -36.60 8.42 14.60
N LEU A 44 -35.84 8.18 13.52
CA LEU A 44 -36.33 8.32 12.14
C LEU A 44 -37.28 7.19 11.72
N GLU A 45 -37.38 6.12 12.50
CA GLU A 45 -38.14 4.92 12.12
C GLU A 45 -39.61 5.20 11.82
N SER A 46 -40.25 6.09 12.59
CA SER A 46 -41.65 6.46 12.37
C SER A 46 -41.86 7.18 11.04
N VAL A 47 -40.89 8.01 10.62
CA VAL A 47 -40.89 8.72 9.33
C VAL A 47 -40.63 7.75 8.18
N LEU A 48 -39.62 6.88 8.33
CA LEU A 48 -39.24 5.90 7.30
C LEU A 48 -40.37 4.91 7.01
N LEU A 49 -41.05 4.43 8.06
CA LEU A 49 -42.20 3.52 7.94
C LEU A 49 -43.53 4.23 7.64
N LYS A 50 -43.54 5.58 7.57
CA LYS A 50 -44.75 6.40 7.42
C LYS A 50 -45.85 6.03 8.41
N GLN A 51 -45.51 5.94 9.70
CA GLN A 51 -46.44 5.61 10.78
C GLN A 51 -47.37 6.80 11.12
N THR A 52 -48.21 7.21 10.17
CA THR A 52 -49.18 8.29 10.35
C THR A 52 -50.48 7.79 10.95
N PHE A 53 -51.14 8.62 11.75
CA PHE A 53 -52.46 8.35 12.32
C PHE A 53 -53.37 9.58 12.17
N LYS A 54 -54.69 9.37 12.12
CA LYS A 54 -55.65 10.47 11.96
C LYS A 54 -56.21 10.90 13.31
N GLN A 55 -56.19 12.20 13.57
CA GLN A 55 -56.84 12.83 14.72
C GLN A 55 -57.57 14.08 14.23
N ASN A 56 -58.86 14.24 14.57
CA ASN A 56 -59.69 15.39 14.15
C ASN A 56 -59.63 15.70 12.63
N ASN A 57 -59.67 14.67 11.79
CA ASN A 57 -59.63 14.77 10.32
C ASN A 57 -58.31 15.29 9.71
N MET A 58 -57.27 15.51 10.53
CA MET A 58 -55.91 15.81 10.10
C MET A 58 -54.99 14.60 10.34
N GLU A 59 -53.98 14.42 9.48
CA GLU A 59 -52.98 13.35 9.61
C GLU A 59 -51.84 13.84 10.51
N TYR A 60 -51.42 13.01 11.46
CA TYR A 60 -50.34 13.27 12.40
C TYR A 60 -49.31 12.14 12.33
N ILE A 61 -48.07 12.45 12.69
CA ILE A 61 -46.98 11.48 12.86
C ILE A 61 -46.33 11.69 14.22
N ARG A 62 -45.87 10.61 14.85
CA ARG A 62 -45.13 10.68 16.11
C ARG A 62 -43.63 10.62 15.80
N LEU A 63 -42.89 11.68 16.09
CA LEU A 63 -41.43 11.72 15.99
C LEU A 63 -40.85 11.78 17.41
N GLY A 64 -40.31 10.67 17.90
CA GLY A 64 -39.91 10.54 19.31
C GLY A 64 -41.09 10.75 20.27
N ASP A 65 -41.04 11.81 21.06
CA ASP A 65 -42.10 12.21 22.00
C ASP A 65 -43.05 13.28 21.45
N HIS A 66 -42.78 13.85 20.27
CA HIS A 66 -43.58 14.90 19.67
C HIS A 66 -44.60 14.35 18.68
N ILE A 67 -45.84 14.86 18.75
CA ILE A 67 -46.91 14.59 17.78
C ILE A 67 -47.02 15.80 16.86
N ILE A 68 -46.78 15.58 15.58
CA ILE A 68 -46.62 16.64 14.57
C ILE A 68 -47.65 16.41 13.48
N GLU A 69 -48.25 17.48 12.98
CA GLU A 69 -49.13 17.42 11.81
C GLU A 69 -48.32 16.98 10.59
N TYR A 70 -48.81 15.98 9.85
CA TYR A 70 -48.12 15.41 8.70
C TYR A 70 -48.66 16.02 7.40
N SER A 71 -47.84 16.82 6.72
CA SER A 71 -48.16 17.29 5.37
C SER A 71 -47.86 16.22 4.33
N ARG A 72 -48.79 16.04 3.37
CA ARG A 72 -48.61 15.09 2.26
C ARG A 72 -47.60 15.53 1.22
N ASP A 73 -47.25 16.82 1.20
CA ASP A 73 -46.25 17.39 0.28
C ASP A 73 -44.82 17.15 0.76
N PHE A 74 -44.63 16.68 2.01
CA PHE A 74 -43.33 16.37 2.59
C PHE A 74 -42.59 15.29 1.79
N LYS A 75 -41.31 15.56 1.49
CA LYS A 75 -40.38 14.60 0.88
C LYS A 75 -39.13 14.51 1.72
N PHE A 76 -38.67 13.28 1.95
CA PHE A 76 -37.46 13.01 2.71
C PHE A 76 -36.43 12.31 1.83
N TYR A 77 -35.25 12.92 1.70
CA TYR A 77 -34.12 12.40 0.94
C TYR A 77 -32.98 12.09 1.90
N ILE A 78 -32.30 10.98 1.64
CA ILE A 78 -31.15 10.53 2.41
C ILE A 78 -29.99 10.34 1.45
N THR A 79 -28.81 10.86 1.79
CA THR A 79 -27.59 10.60 1.03
C THR A 79 -26.50 10.02 1.91
N THR A 80 -25.69 9.15 1.31
CA THR A 80 -24.47 8.61 1.91
C THR A 80 -23.31 8.84 0.94
N ARG A 81 -22.13 9.09 1.49
CA ARG A 81 -20.88 9.25 0.72
C ARG A 81 -20.08 7.95 0.64
N LEU A 82 -20.52 6.91 1.35
CA LEU A 82 -19.87 5.60 1.31
C LEU A 82 -20.04 5.00 -0.09
N ARG A 83 -18.93 4.54 -0.70
CA ARG A 83 -18.93 3.96 -2.06
C ARG A 83 -19.73 2.65 -2.13
N ASN A 84 -19.70 1.86 -1.05
CA ASN A 84 -20.43 0.60 -0.94
C ASN A 84 -20.86 0.33 0.52
N PRO A 85 -21.89 1.04 1.03
CA PRO A 85 -22.36 0.88 2.41
C PRO A 85 -23.07 -0.46 2.61
N HIS A 86 -22.78 -1.13 3.73
CA HIS A 86 -23.47 -2.35 4.12
C HIS A 86 -24.68 -2.03 5.02
N PHE A 87 -25.82 -1.74 4.40
CA PHE A 87 -27.06 -1.57 5.13
C PHE A 87 -27.65 -2.91 5.58
N LEU A 88 -28.13 -2.97 6.82
CA LEU A 88 -28.89 -4.12 7.31
C LEU A 88 -30.12 -4.36 6.40
N PRO A 89 -30.53 -5.63 6.19
CA PRO A 89 -31.71 -5.96 5.39
C PRO A 89 -32.97 -5.21 5.86
N GLU A 90 -33.08 -4.97 7.17
CA GLU A 90 -34.15 -4.19 7.77
C GLU A 90 -34.24 -2.75 7.21
N VAL A 91 -33.11 -2.07 7.04
CA VAL A 91 -33.06 -0.73 6.44
C VAL A 91 -33.45 -0.78 4.97
N SER A 92 -32.90 -1.76 4.24
CA SER A 92 -33.15 -1.93 2.80
C SER A 92 -34.61 -2.24 2.44
N VAL A 93 -35.39 -2.78 3.39
CA VAL A 93 -36.84 -2.97 3.22
C VAL A 93 -37.62 -1.68 3.46
N LYS A 94 -37.13 -0.80 4.34
CA LYS A 94 -37.79 0.46 4.73
C LYS A 94 -37.58 1.57 3.70
N VAL A 95 -36.40 1.64 3.07
CA VAL A 95 -36.04 2.71 2.12
C VAL A 95 -35.77 2.18 0.73
N THR A 96 -36.07 2.99 -0.28
CA THR A 96 -35.64 2.70 -1.66
C THR A 96 -34.23 3.22 -1.86
N LEU A 97 -33.30 2.31 -2.16
CA LEU A 97 -31.90 2.65 -2.44
C LEU A 97 -31.74 3.02 -3.92
N VAL A 98 -31.14 4.17 -4.18
CA VAL A 98 -30.79 4.64 -5.53
C VAL A 98 -29.28 4.77 -5.61
N ASN A 99 -28.67 4.08 -6.57
CA ASN A 99 -27.23 4.14 -6.77
C ASN A 99 -26.87 5.38 -7.60
N PHE A 100 -26.19 6.34 -6.98
CA PHE A 100 -25.65 7.55 -7.63
C PHE A 100 -24.18 7.41 -8.04
N MET A 101 -23.61 6.21 -7.96
CA MET A 101 -22.25 5.97 -8.41
C MET A 101 -22.11 6.28 -9.90
N ILE A 102 -21.10 7.09 -10.22
CA ILE A 102 -20.78 7.46 -11.59
C ILE A 102 -20.37 6.18 -12.33
N THR A 103 -21.06 5.88 -13.43
CA THR A 103 -20.73 4.75 -14.30
C THR A 103 -19.80 5.21 -15.42
N PRO A 104 -18.94 4.32 -15.96
CA PRO A 104 -18.07 4.65 -17.10
C PRO A 104 -18.81 5.25 -18.28
N MET A 105 -19.96 4.68 -18.64
CA MET A 105 -20.82 5.18 -19.71
C MET A 105 -21.42 6.55 -19.39
N GLY A 106 -21.89 6.75 -18.14
CA GLY A 106 -22.49 8.02 -17.74
C GLY A 106 -21.47 9.17 -17.74
N LEU A 107 -20.23 8.90 -17.33
CA LEU A 107 -19.16 9.89 -17.38
C LEU A 107 -18.69 10.15 -18.81
N GLU A 108 -18.60 9.11 -19.65
CA GLU A 108 -18.29 9.26 -21.07
C GLU A 108 -19.27 10.21 -21.76
N ASP A 109 -20.58 10.01 -21.58
CA ASP A 109 -21.60 10.88 -22.17
C ASP A 109 -21.48 12.34 -21.68
N GLN A 110 -21.19 12.53 -20.38
CA GLN A 110 -21.00 13.85 -19.79
C GLN A 110 -19.76 14.55 -20.38
N LEU A 111 -18.62 13.86 -20.44
CA LEU A 111 -17.37 14.41 -20.99
C LEU A 111 -17.50 14.69 -22.48
N LEU A 112 -18.22 13.84 -23.22
CA LEU A 112 -18.52 14.03 -24.63
C LEU A 112 -19.32 15.31 -24.86
N GLY A 113 -20.34 15.56 -24.03
CA GLY A 113 -21.10 16.82 -24.06
C GLY A 113 -20.21 18.04 -23.83
N ILE A 114 -19.26 17.95 -22.88
CA ILE A 114 -18.34 19.04 -22.55
C ILE A 114 -17.38 19.34 -23.73
N VAL A 115 -16.79 18.32 -24.36
CA VAL A 115 -15.91 18.52 -25.54
C VAL A 115 -16.71 19.10 -26.68
N ALA A 116 -17.87 18.53 -26.99
CA ALA A 116 -18.71 19.01 -28.08
C ALA A 116 -19.12 20.48 -27.88
N ALA A 117 -19.49 20.86 -26.66
CA ALA A 117 -19.82 22.24 -26.31
C ALA A 117 -18.65 23.22 -26.51
N LYS A 118 -17.41 22.77 -26.27
CA LYS A 118 -16.20 23.59 -26.40
C LYS A 118 -15.67 23.68 -27.83
N GLU A 119 -15.62 22.55 -28.54
CA GLU A 119 -15.09 22.47 -29.91
C GLU A 119 -16.11 22.93 -30.97
N LYS A 120 -17.40 22.67 -30.73
CA LYS A 120 -18.51 22.96 -31.65
C LYS A 120 -19.72 23.57 -30.91
N PRO A 121 -19.58 24.75 -30.29
CA PRO A 121 -20.65 25.38 -29.50
C PRO A 121 -21.95 25.55 -30.30
N ASP A 122 -21.86 25.94 -31.58
CA ASP A 122 -23.02 26.17 -32.44
C ASP A 122 -23.88 24.91 -32.65
N LEU A 123 -23.26 23.72 -32.68
CA LEU A 123 -23.98 22.45 -32.86
C LEU A 123 -24.63 22.02 -31.54
N GLU A 124 -23.96 22.24 -30.41
CA GLU A 124 -24.48 21.89 -29.10
C GLU A 124 -25.65 22.80 -28.68
N GLU A 125 -25.60 24.09 -29.00
CA GLU A 125 -26.74 25.00 -28.80
C GLU A 125 -27.95 24.57 -29.63
N LYS A 126 -27.75 24.21 -30.91
CA LYS A 126 -28.81 23.67 -31.77
C LYS A 126 -29.38 22.38 -31.21
N LYS A 127 -28.55 21.47 -30.71
CA LYS A 127 -29.00 20.23 -30.08
C LYS A 127 -29.88 20.50 -28.86
N ASN A 128 -29.45 21.39 -27.97
CA ASN A 128 -30.23 21.77 -26.79
C ASN A 128 -31.59 22.37 -27.17
N GLN A 129 -31.62 23.20 -28.22
CA GLN A 129 -32.88 23.72 -28.77
C GLN A 129 -33.78 22.59 -29.31
N LEU A 130 -33.23 21.66 -30.09
CA LEU A 130 -33.97 20.52 -30.64
C LEU A 130 -34.49 19.58 -29.53
N ILE A 131 -33.76 19.38 -28.44
CA ILE A 131 -34.21 18.59 -27.28
C ILE A 131 -35.41 19.27 -26.61
N LEU A 132 -35.36 20.59 -26.40
CA LEU A 132 -36.46 21.36 -25.82
C LEU A 132 -37.70 21.34 -26.74
N GLU A 133 -37.50 21.49 -28.05
CA GLU A 133 -38.57 21.40 -29.04
C GLU A 133 -39.18 19.99 -29.09
N SER A 134 -38.35 18.94 -29.11
CA SER A 134 -38.77 17.53 -29.08
C SER A 134 -39.58 17.20 -27.82
N ALA A 135 -39.15 17.68 -26.65
CA ALA A 135 -39.88 17.51 -25.40
C ALA A 135 -41.24 18.25 -25.42
N LYS A 136 -41.26 19.47 -25.96
CA LYS A 136 -42.49 20.26 -26.14
C LYS A 136 -43.46 19.57 -27.11
N ASN A 137 -42.97 19.06 -28.23
CA ASN A 137 -43.74 18.32 -29.23
C ASN A 137 -44.33 17.04 -28.64
N ARG A 138 -43.55 16.25 -27.89
CA ARG A 138 -44.06 15.06 -27.18
C ARG A 138 -45.12 15.39 -26.14
N LYS A 139 -44.93 16.48 -25.39
CA LYS A 139 -45.93 16.95 -24.43
C LYS A 139 -47.23 17.34 -25.13
N GLN A 140 -47.13 18.08 -26.24
CA GLN A 140 -48.31 18.47 -27.03
C GLN A 140 -49.02 17.26 -27.64
N LEU A 141 -48.29 16.26 -28.15
CA LEU A 141 -48.89 15.01 -28.63
C LEU A 141 -49.68 14.31 -27.53
N LYS A 142 -49.11 14.21 -26.33
CA LYS A 142 -49.80 13.62 -25.18
C LYS A 142 -51.01 14.44 -24.73
N GLU A 143 -50.91 15.76 -24.67
CA GLU A 143 -52.05 16.64 -24.35
C GLU A 143 -53.18 16.50 -25.38
N ILE A 144 -52.84 16.31 -26.65
CA ILE A 144 -53.80 16.04 -27.72
C ILE A 144 -54.44 14.66 -27.54
N GLU A 145 -53.66 13.61 -27.24
CA GLU A 145 -54.18 12.27 -26.93
C GLU A 145 -55.13 12.29 -25.73
N ASP A 146 -54.73 12.96 -24.63
CA ASP A 146 -55.54 13.12 -23.43
C ASP A 146 -56.84 13.88 -23.75
N LYS A 147 -56.78 14.92 -24.59
CA LYS A 147 -57.99 15.64 -25.08
C LYS A 147 -58.91 14.75 -25.92
N ILE A 148 -58.34 13.93 -26.81
CA ILE A 148 -59.11 12.98 -27.62
C ILE A 148 -59.81 11.97 -26.71
N LEU A 149 -59.10 11.44 -25.71
CA LEU A 149 -59.65 10.52 -24.71
C LEU A 149 -60.72 11.19 -23.85
N GLU A 150 -60.52 12.43 -23.43
CA GLU A 150 -61.49 13.22 -22.66
C GLU A 150 -62.78 13.38 -23.46
N VAL A 151 -62.69 13.86 -24.71
CA VAL A 151 -63.85 14.02 -25.61
C VAL A 151 -64.58 12.67 -25.78
N LEU A 152 -63.86 11.59 -26.08
CA LEU A 152 -64.45 10.25 -26.24
C LEU A 152 -65.11 9.70 -24.96
N SER A 153 -64.58 10.04 -23.79
CA SER A 153 -65.12 9.60 -22.50
C SER A 153 -66.33 10.41 -22.02
N THR A 154 -66.39 11.69 -22.40
CA THR A 154 -67.44 12.63 -22.00
C THR A 154 -68.67 12.49 -22.90
N SER A 155 -68.49 12.06 -24.15
CA SER A 155 -69.56 11.76 -25.10
C SER A 155 -70.31 10.47 -24.72
N GLN A 156 -71.25 10.53 -23.77
CA GLN A 156 -72.20 9.44 -23.50
C GLN A 156 -73.37 9.50 -24.50
N GLY A 157 -73.18 8.97 -25.71
CA GLY A 157 -74.21 8.94 -26.75
C GLY A 157 -73.68 8.68 -28.17
N ASN A 158 -74.51 8.91 -29.18
CA ASN A 158 -74.13 8.75 -30.59
C ASN A 158 -73.16 9.88 -31.01
N ILE A 159 -71.86 9.59 -31.03
CA ILE A 159 -70.76 10.54 -31.27
C ILE A 159 -70.92 11.32 -32.60
N LEU A 160 -71.67 10.78 -33.55
CA LEU A 160 -71.99 11.41 -34.83
C LEU A 160 -72.92 12.64 -34.72
N GLU A 161 -73.56 12.85 -33.56
CA GLU A 161 -74.49 13.98 -33.32
C GLU A 161 -73.80 15.15 -32.59
N ASP A 162 -72.58 14.96 -32.08
CA ASP A 162 -71.83 15.99 -31.36
C ASP A 162 -70.87 16.70 -32.33
N GLU A 163 -71.38 17.75 -32.98
CA GLU A 163 -70.65 18.57 -33.95
C GLU A 163 -69.36 19.16 -33.35
N THR A 164 -69.35 19.45 -32.04
CA THR A 164 -68.18 19.98 -31.32
C THR A 164 -67.10 18.92 -31.12
N ALA A 165 -67.48 17.67 -30.84
CA ALA A 165 -66.55 16.55 -30.76
C ALA A 165 -65.87 16.27 -32.11
N ILE A 166 -66.63 16.37 -33.23
CA ILE A 166 -66.11 16.16 -34.59
C ILE A 166 -65.11 17.26 -34.99
N GLU A 167 -65.39 18.53 -34.69
CA GLU A 167 -64.45 19.64 -34.93
C GLU A 167 -63.17 19.51 -34.08
N ILE A 168 -63.30 19.14 -32.80
CA ILE A 168 -62.13 18.96 -31.91
C ILE A 168 -61.30 17.75 -32.37
N LEU A 169 -61.92 16.64 -32.78
CA LEU A 169 -61.22 15.45 -33.28
C LEU A 169 -60.51 15.71 -34.62
N SER A 170 -61.15 16.43 -35.54
CA SER A 170 -60.55 16.74 -36.85
C SER A 170 -59.39 17.73 -36.74
N SER A 171 -59.54 18.81 -35.95
CA SER A 171 -58.47 19.76 -35.68
C SER A 171 -57.30 19.13 -34.90
N SER A 172 -57.60 18.27 -33.91
CA SER A 172 -56.58 17.53 -33.15
C SER A 172 -55.81 16.53 -34.01
N LYS A 173 -56.47 15.87 -34.98
CA LYS A 173 -55.82 14.96 -35.93
C LYS A 173 -54.83 15.69 -36.83
N ILE A 174 -55.24 16.81 -37.43
CA ILE A 174 -54.37 17.61 -38.32
C ILE A 174 -53.15 18.13 -37.54
N LEU A 175 -53.36 18.64 -36.32
CA LEU A 175 -52.27 19.14 -35.49
C LEU A 175 -51.31 18.01 -35.06
N SER A 176 -51.85 16.82 -34.77
CA SER A 176 -51.04 15.63 -34.44
C SER A 176 -50.18 15.17 -35.62
N GLU A 177 -50.73 15.14 -36.84
CA GLU A 177 -49.98 14.82 -38.06
C GLU A 177 -48.84 15.84 -38.30
N GLU A 178 -49.11 17.14 -38.15
CA GLU A 178 -48.09 18.19 -38.32
C GLU A 178 -46.97 18.11 -37.26
N ILE A 179 -47.32 17.86 -35.99
CA ILE A 179 -46.33 17.70 -34.91
C ILE A 179 -45.52 16.42 -35.13
N THR A 180 -46.12 15.35 -35.64
CA THR A 180 -45.44 14.09 -35.94
C THR A 180 -44.42 14.27 -37.06
N GLU A 181 -44.75 15.01 -38.12
CA GLU A 181 -43.78 15.35 -39.18
C GLU A 181 -42.62 16.20 -38.66
N LYS A 182 -42.92 17.27 -37.88
CA LYS A 182 -41.88 18.08 -37.24
C LYS A 182 -40.98 17.24 -36.35
N GLN A 183 -41.56 16.33 -35.56
CA GLN A 183 -40.81 15.42 -34.71
C GLN A 183 -39.87 14.52 -35.51
N GLN A 184 -40.30 14.00 -36.68
CA GLN A 184 -39.43 13.21 -37.55
C GLN A 184 -38.25 14.03 -38.10
N VAL A 185 -38.47 15.29 -38.48
CA VAL A 185 -37.39 16.18 -38.94
C VAL A 185 -36.42 16.50 -37.81
N THR A 186 -36.92 16.83 -36.62
CA THR A 186 -36.12 17.06 -35.42
C THR A 186 -35.26 15.84 -35.10
N SER A 187 -35.82 14.62 -35.12
CA SER A 187 -35.07 13.39 -34.86
C SER A 187 -34.02 13.06 -35.93
N ARG A 188 -34.26 13.38 -37.21
CA ARG A 188 -33.22 13.23 -38.25
C ARG A 188 -32.06 14.22 -38.05
N THR A 189 -32.39 15.47 -37.73
CA THR A 189 -31.41 16.52 -37.48
C THR A 189 -30.58 16.21 -36.22
N GLU A 190 -31.23 15.69 -35.19
CA GLU A 190 -30.59 15.20 -33.96
C GLU A 190 -29.59 14.07 -34.27
N ALA A 191 -29.97 13.10 -35.12
CA ALA A 191 -29.07 12.02 -35.53
C ALA A 191 -27.85 12.50 -36.34
N GLU A 192 -28.02 13.52 -37.20
CA GLU A 192 -26.89 14.13 -37.92
C GLU A 192 -25.93 14.86 -36.98
N ILE A 193 -26.46 15.59 -35.99
CA ILE A 193 -25.65 16.26 -34.97
C ILE A 193 -24.92 15.24 -34.08
N ASP A 194 -25.61 14.16 -33.70
CA ASP A 194 -25.01 13.07 -32.93
C ASP A 194 -23.89 12.38 -33.71
N GLY A 195 -24.01 12.22 -35.03
CA GLY A 195 -22.93 11.70 -35.86
C GLY A 195 -21.65 12.55 -35.83
N VAL A 196 -21.77 13.88 -35.77
CA VAL A 196 -20.61 14.78 -35.61
C VAL A 196 -20.06 14.73 -34.19
N ARG A 197 -20.93 14.64 -33.18
CA ARG A 197 -20.55 14.50 -31.76
C ARG A 197 -19.81 13.20 -31.50
N ASP A 198 -20.25 12.11 -32.10
CA ASP A 198 -19.66 10.78 -31.97
C ASP A 198 -18.21 10.73 -32.47
N GLY A 199 -17.80 11.66 -33.34
CA GLY A 199 -16.40 11.85 -33.71
C GLY A 199 -15.47 12.13 -32.51
N TYR A 200 -15.97 12.79 -31.45
CA TYR A 200 -15.21 13.07 -30.22
C TYR A 200 -15.37 12.01 -29.13
N LYS A 201 -16.18 10.97 -29.37
CA LYS A 201 -16.40 9.87 -28.42
C LYS A 201 -15.10 9.18 -27.96
N PRO A 202 -14.08 8.97 -28.82
CA PRO A 202 -12.81 8.41 -28.39
C PRO A 202 -12.12 9.23 -27.27
N VAL A 203 -12.22 10.57 -27.31
CA VAL A 203 -11.63 11.47 -26.29
C VAL A 203 -12.37 11.32 -24.96
N ALA A 204 -13.70 11.22 -25.01
CA ALA A 204 -14.53 11.05 -23.83
C ALA A 204 -14.32 9.68 -23.18
N ASN A 205 -14.21 8.61 -23.98
CA ASN A 205 -13.91 7.26 -23.50
C ASN A 205 -12.52 7.20 -22.86
N HIS A 206 -11.50 7.72 -23.56
CA HIS A 206 -10.13 7.86 -23.04
C HIS A 206 -10.11 8.56 -21.68
N SER A 207 -10.80 9.71 -21.59
CA SER A 207 -10.89 10.50 -20.36
C SER A 207 -11.68 9.80 -19.25
N SER A 208 -12.72 9.04 -19.58
CA SER A 208 -13.46 8.23 -18.60
C SER A 208 -12.54 7.21 -17.94
N VAL A 209 -11.72 6.48 -18.72
CA VAL A 209 -10.72 5.54 -18.20
C VAL A 209 -9.73 6.24 -17.27
N LEU A 210 -9.22 7.43 -17.65
CA LEU A 210 -8.34 8.22 -16.78
C LEU A 210 -8.99 8.54 -15.44
N PHE A 211 -10.27 8.90 -15.41
CA PHE A 211 -10.96 9.20 -14.15
C PHE A 211 -11.08 7.98 -13.23
N PHE A 212 -11.46 6.82 -13.76
CA PHE A 212 -11.61 5.61 -12.95
C PHE A 212 -10.27 5.07 -12.45
N THR A 213 -9.22 5.10 -13.27
CA THR A 213 -7.86 4.73 -12.82
C THR A 213 -7.37 5.59 -11.66
N ILE A 214 -7.66 6.90 -11.67
CA ILE A 214 -7.33 7.81 -10.56
C ILE A 214 -8.23 7.57 -9.35
N SER A 215 -9.53 7.29 -9.57
CA SER A 215 -10.48 7.04 -8.50
C SER A 215 -10.16 5.78 -7.71
N ASP A 216 -9.59 4.77 -8.36
CA ASP A 216 -9.20 3.52 -7.71
C ASP A 216 -7.89 3.63 -6.92
N MET A 217 -7.10 4.71 -7.10
CA MET A 217 -5.93 5.00 -6.27
C MET A 217 -6.29 5.22 -4.79
N ALA A 218 -7.53 5.63 -4.50
CA ALA A 218 -8.04 5.76 -3.13
C ALA A 218 -8.01 4.45 -2.33
N ASN A 219 -8.00 3.29 -3.01
CA ASN A 219 -7.90 1.98 -2.36
C ASN A 219 -6.47 1.69 -1.86
N ILE A 220 -5.45 2.37 -2.40
CA ILE A 220 -4.06 2.21 -1.99
C ILE A 220 -3.76 3.09 -0.77
N ASP A 221 -4.11 4.37 -0.85
CA ASP A 221 -3.97 5.32 0.26
C ASP A 221 -5.25 6.18 0.35
N PRO A 222 -5.87 6.31 1.54
CA PRO A 222 -7.10 7.08 1.71
C PRO A 222 -6.94 8.57 1.37
N MET A 223 -5.71 9.10 1.31
CA MET A 223 -5.43 10.49 0.91
C MET A 223 -5.53 10.71 -0.60
N TYR A 224 -5.55 9.65 -1.42
CA TYR A 224 -5.59 9.72 -2.90
C TYR A 224 -7.01 9.90 -3.43
N GLN A 225 -7.69 10.92 -2.93
CA GLN A 225 -9.06 11.26 -3.28
C GLN A 225 -9.09 12.46 -4.22
N TYR A 226 -9.83 12.39 -5.32
CA TYR A 226 -9.94 13.48 -6.30
C TYR A 226 -11.41 13.74 -6.63
N SER A 227 -11.83 15.00 -6.69
CA SER A 227 -13.20 15.34 -7.09
C SER A 227 -13.39 15.26 -8.60
N LEU A 228 -14.61 14.90 -9.02
CA LEU A 228 -15.02 15.01 -10.43
C LEU A 228 -14.94 16.46 -10.92
N THR A 229 -15.30 17.43 -10.08
CA THR A 229 -15.22 18.86 -10.42
C THR A 229 -13.79 19.28 -10.76
N TRP A 230 -12.81 18.84 -9.96
CA TRP A 230 -11.40 19.07 -10.24
C TRP A 230 -10.97 18.43 -11.57
N PHE A 231 -11.38 17.18 -11.82
CA PHE A 231 -11.10 16.48 -13.07
C PHE A 231 -11.68 17.20 -14.29
N ILE A 232 -12.93 17.65 -14.22
CA ILE A 232 -13.60 18.40 -15.29
C ILE A 232 -12.91 19.75 -15.53
N ASN A 233 -12.50 20.46 -14.47
CA ASN A 233 -11.75 21.72 -14.63
C ASN A 233 -10.42 21.49 -15.34
N LEU A 234 -9.69 20.44 -14.98
CA LEU A 234 -8.46 20.06 -15.65
C LEU A 234 -8.70 19.69 -17.13
N TYR A 235 -9.82 19.02 -17.40
CA TYR A 235 -10.23 18.65 -18.75
C TYR A 235 -10.52 19.88 -19.61
N LEU A 236 -11.27 20.85 -19.10
CA LEU A 236 -11.53 22.12 -19.77
C LEU A 236 -10.25 22.90 -20.08
N ILE A 237 -9.35 23.01 -19.08
CA ILE A 237 -8.04 23.66 -19.26
C ILE A 237 -7.25 22.93 -20.36
N SER A 238 -7.29 21.59 -20.38
CA SER A 238 -6.53 20.79 -21.35
C SER A 238 -7.08 20.93 -22.78
N ILE A 239 -8.41 21.08 -22.94
CA ILE A 239 -9.02 21.37 -24.24
C ILE A 239 -8.54 22.74 -24.76
N ASP A 240 -8.53 23.76 -23.90
CA ASP A 240 -8.14 25.13 -24.25
C ASP A 240 -6.61 25.26 -24.50
N SER A 241 -5.79 24.49 -23.77
CA SER A 241 -4.30 24.57 -23.79
C SER A 241 -3.62 23.68 -24.83
N SER A 242 -4.33 22.67 -25.34
CA SER A 242 -3.80 21.69 -26.28
C SER A 242 -3.64 22.26 -27.70
N GLU A 243 -2.74 21.66 -28.47
CA GLU A 243 -2.48 22.08 -29.85
C GLU A 243 -3.69 21.85 -30.76
N GLN A 244 -4.13 22.92 -31.41
CA GLN A 244 -5.31 22.94 -32.27
C GLN A 244 -4.95 22.38 -33.65
N SER A 245 -5.75 21.45 -34.18
CA SER A 245 -5.62 20.94 -35.54
C SER A 245 -6.99 20.98 -36.25
N PRO A 246 -7.04 21.31 -37.55
CA PRO A 246 -8.26 21.22 -38.34
C PRO A 246 -8.63 19.77 -38.68
N ASP A 247 -7.69 18.82 -38.58
CA ASP A 247 -7.97 17.40 -38.75
C ASP A 247 -8.47 16.78 -37.44
N LEU A 248 -9.57 16.02 -37.52
CA LEU A 248 -10.23 15.49 -36.34
C LEU A 248 -9.34 14.45 -35.64
N ASP A 249 -8.70 13.56 -36.40
CA ASP A 249 -7.89 12.47 -35.84
C ASP A 249 -6.62 13.02 -35.15
N GLU A 250 -5.94 13.98 -35.78
CA GLU A 250 -4.81 14.69 -35.17
C GLU A 250 -5.24 15.50 -33.92
N ARG A 251 -6.41 16.17 -33.96
CA ARG A 251 -6.95 16.89 -32.81
C ARG A 251 -7.24 15.95 -31.64
N ILE A 252 -7.82 14.77 -31.90
CA ILE A 252 -8.10 13.75 -30.88
C ILE A 252 -6.79 13.29 -30.22
N GLN A 253 -5.74 13.03 -31.00
CA GLN A 253 -4.43 12.62 -30.46
C GLN A 253 -3.80 13.71 -29.60
N ASN A 254 -3.86 14.97 -30.03
CA ASN A 254 -3.33 16.10 -29.28
C ASN A 254 -4.07 16.31 -27.95
N LEU A 255 -5.41 16.21 -27.96
CA LEU A 255 -6.25 16.27 -26.78
C LEU A 255 -5.90 15.17 -25.78
N ASN A 256 -5.89 13.91 -26.25
CA ASN A 256 -5.60 12.76 -25.39
C ASN A 256 -4.18 12.83 -24.81
N SER A 257 -3.18 13.19 -25.62
CA SER A 257 -1.78 13.29 -25.18
C SER A 257 -1.58 14.38 -24.13
N HIS A 258 -2.12 15.58 -24.39
CA HIS A 258 -1.99 16.71 -23.45
C HIS A 258 -2.74 16.44 -22.15
N PHE A 259 -3.97 15.92 -22.23
CA PHE A 259 -4.77 15.64 -21.03
C PHE A 259 -4.16 14.54 -20.17
N THR A 260 -3.68 13.46 -20.79
CA THR A 260 -3.00 12.35 -20.07
C THR A 260 -1.76 12.86 -19.32
N TYR A 261 -0.95 13.71 -19.96
CA TYR A 261 0.25 14.26 -19.32
C TYR A 261 -0.10 15.26 -18.21
N SER A 262 -1.11 16.11 -18.43
CA SER A 262 -1.60 17.05 -17.42
C SER A 262 -2.08 16.30 -16.17
N ILE A 263 -2.88 15.26 -16.34
CA ILE A 263 -3.31 14.38 -15.25
C ILE A 263 -2.11 13.77 -14.54
N TYR A 264 -1.18 13.20 -15.30
CA TYR A 264 0.00 12.56 -14.73
C TYR A 264 0.80 13.50 -13.83
N GLN A 265 1.09 14.71 -14.31
CA GLN A 265 1.83 15.72 -13.53
C GLN A 265 1.07 16.13 -12.27
N ASN A 266 -0.24 16.35 -12.38
CA ASN A 266 -1.06 16.78 -11.27
C ASN A 266 -1.17 15.71 -10.18
N VAL A 267 -1.47 14.48 -10.57
CA VAL A 267 -1.63 13.34 -9.65
C VAL A 267 -0.28 12.96 -9.03
N CYS A 268 0.82 12.93 -9.78
CA CYS A 268 2.13 12.59 -9.24
C CYS A 268 2.64 13.58 -8.16
N ARG A 269 2.12 14.81 -8.09
CA ARG A 269 2.44 15.75 -6.99
C ARG A 269 1.84 15.33 -5.66
N SER A 270 0.70 14.64 -5.68
CA SER A 270 -0.01 14.17 -4.50
C SER A 270 0.29 12.71 -4.14
N LEU A 271 0.98 11.96 -5.00
CA LEU A 271 1.39 10.58 -4.75
C LEU A 271 2.76 10.51 -4.08
N PHE A 272 2.92 9.54 -3.18
CA PHE A 272 4.23 9.18 -2.65
C PHE A 272 5.09 8.54 -3.74
N GLU A 273 6.40 8.66 -3.61
CA GLU A 273 7.37 8.17 -4.58
C GLU A 273 7.29 6.65 -4.80
N LYS A 274 6.74 5.88 -3.85
CA LYS A 274 6.49 4.44 -4.01
C LYS A 274 5.33 4.13 -4.98
N ASP A 275 4.37 5.05 -5.11
CA ASP A 275 3.12 4.83 -5.85
C ASP A 275 3.13 5.51 -7.24
N LYS A 276 4.14 6.33 -7.55
CA LYS A 276 4.23 7.02 -8.86
C LYS A 276 4.45 6.07 -10.03
N LEU A 277 5.38 5.12 -9.91
CA LEU A 277 5.59 4.10 -10.94
C LEU A 277 4.37 3.17 -11.08
N LEU A 278 3.75 2.83 -9.94
CA LEU A 278 2.51 2.08 -9.90
C LEU A 278 1.43 2.79 -10.71
N PHE A 279 1.24 4.08 -10.48
CA PHE A 279 0.25 4.87 -11.19
C PHE A 279 0.52 4.92 -12.70
N SER A 280 1.78 5.14 -13.12
CA SER A 280 2.16 5.08 -14.54
C SER A 280 1.86 3.72 -15.17
N PHE A 281 2.07 2.63 -14.44
CA PHE A 281 1.80 1.29 -14.95
C PHE A 281 0.29 1.00 -15.06
N ILE A 282 -0.50 1.35 -14.04
CA ILE A 282 -1.97 1.22 -14.08
C ILE A 282 -2.54 2.10 -15.19
N LEU A 283 -2.04 3.32 -15.35
CA LEU A 283 -2.44 4.24 -16.41
C LEU A 283 -2.20 3.62 -17.79
N CYS A 284 -0.98 3.13 -18.04
CA CYS A 284 -0.63 2.47 -19.30
C CYS A 284 -1.52 1.25 -19.58
N VAL A 285 -1.69 0.37 -18.60
CA VAL A 285 -2.51 -0.84 -18.73
C VAL A 285 -4.00 -0.49 -18.91
N GLY A 286 -4.51 0.52 -18.21
CA GLY A 286 -5.89 0.98 -18.34
C GLY A 286 -6.21 1.46 -19.76
N LEU A 287 -5.31 2.24 -20.36
CA LEU A 287 -5.44 2.68 -21.76
C LEU A 287 -5.37 1.50 -22.74
N MET A 288 -4.43 0.57 -22.55
CA MET A 288 -4.32 -0.61 -23.43
C MET A 288 -5.48 -1.61 -23.28
N LYS A 289 -6.11 -1.68 -22.10
CA LYS A 289 -7.35 -2.45 -21.89
C LYS A 289 -8.51 -1.85 -22.66
N GLN A 290 -8.61 -0.52 -22.72
CA GLN A 290 -9.61 0.17 -23.52
C GLN A 290 -9.48 -0.17 -25.02
N GLU A 291 -8.24 -0.28 -25.50
CA GLU A 291 -7.94 -0.69 -26.89
C GLU A 291 -8.17 -2.19 -27.15
N GLY A 292 -8.45 -2.99 -26.12
CA GLY A 292 -8.67 -4.44 -26.22
C GLY A 292 -7.38 -5.25 -26.44
N ILE A 293 -6.22 -4.67 -26.17
CA ILE A 293 -4.91 -5.32 -26.35
C ILE A 293 -4.59 -6.28 -25.20
N ILE A 294 -5.04 -5.95 -23.99
CA ILE A 294 -4.73 -6.69 -22.75
C ILE A 294 -5.92 -7.52 -22.32
N ASP A 295 -5.69 -8.82 -22.13
CA ASP A 295 -6.66 -9.73 -21.53
C ASP A 295 -6.62 -9.65 -19.99
N ASP A 296 -7.80 -9.72 -19.38
CA ASP A 296 -7.98 -9.57 -17.93
C ASP A 296 -7.49 -10.79 -17.12
N ALA A 297 -7.48 -11.99 -17.70
CA ALA A 297 -6.92 -13.18 -17.06
C ALA A 297 -5.38 -13.17 -17.13
N GLU A 298 -4.81 -12.72 -18.25
CA GLU A 298 -3.36 -12.49 -18.38
C GLU A 298 -2.86 -11.45 -17.36
N TRP A 299 -3.60 -10.34 -17.22
CA TRP A 299 -3.30 -9.31 -16.24
C TRP A 299 -3.34 -9.83 -14.79
N ARG A 300 -4.40 -10.56 -14.41
CA ARG A 300 -4.49 -11.15 -13.07
C ARG A 300 -3.40 -12.19 -12.81
N PHE A 301 -3.01 -12.96 -13.83
CA PHE A 301 -1.91 -13.91 -13.71
C PHE A 301 -0.56 -13.21 -13.49
N LEU A 302 -0.29 -12.10 -14.19
CA LEU A 302 0.90 -11.28 -13.94
C LEU A 302 0.97 -10.79 -12.49
N LEU A 303 -0.15 -10.44 -11.87
CA LEU A 303 -0.15 -9.91 -10.51
C LEU A 303 -0.07 -11.01 -9.44
N THR A 304 -0.75 -12.14 -9.64
CA THR A 304 -0.91 -13.18 -8.60
C THR A 304 -0.01 -14.41 -8.80
N GLY A 305 0.37 -14.72 -10.04
CA GLY A 305 1.03 -15.97 -10.42
C GLY A 305 0.14 -17.21 -10.37
N GLY A 306 -1.16 -17.04 -10.12
CA GLY A 306 -2.15 -18.12 -9.96
C GLY A 306 -2.05 -18.87 -8.63
N VAL A 307 -3.20 -19.28 -8.10
CA VAL A 307 -3.33 -20.06 -6.85
C VAL A 307 -3.60 -21.52 -7.22
N ALA A 308 -2.68 -22.43 -6.89
CA ALA A 308 -2.91 -23.88 -7.04
C ALA A 308 -2.33 -24.65 -5.85
N LEU A 309 -3.04 -25.71 -5.46
CA LEU A 309 -2.77 -26.54 -4.29
C LEU A 309 -1.56 -27.47 -4.46
N GLU A 310 -1.37 -28.04 -5.66
CA GLU A 310 -0.27 -28.96 -5.95
C GLU A 310 0.19 -28.86 -7.40
N ASN A 311 1.49 -28.90 -7.64
CA ASN A 311 2.08 -29.04 -8.97
C ASN A 311 2.34 -30.53 -9.24
N PRO A 312 1.62 -31.17 -10.18
CA PRO A 312 1.79 -32.60 -10.48
C PRO A 312 3.10 -32.87 -11.25
N PHE A 313 3.79 -31.83 -11.69
CA PHE A 313 4.96 -31.93 -12.55
C PHE A 313 6.26 -31.60 -11.80
N PRO A 314 7.23 -32.53 -11.69
CA PRO A 314 8.48 -32.27 -11.01
C PRO A 314 9.31 -31.22 -11.75
N ASN A 315 10.08 -30.45 -10.99
CA ASN A 315 10.99 -29.43 -11.51
C ASN A 315 12.13 -30.08 -12.30
N PRO A 316 12.32 -29.75 -13.59
CA PRO A 316 13.40 -30.32 -14.39
C PRO A 316 14.79 -29.82 -13.97
N THR A 317 14.87 -28.71 -13.22
CA THR A 317 16.12 -28.00 -12.92
C THR A 317 16.13 -27.41 -11.51
N SER A 318 16.04 -28.26 -10.50
CA SER A 318 16.11 -27.86 -9.08
C SER A 318 17.43 -27.19 -8.67
N ASP A 319 18.47 -27.29 -9.51
CA ASP A 319 19.79 -26.74 -9.22
C ASP A 319 19.84 -25.20 -9.22
N TRP A 320 18.96 -24.56 -10.01
CA TRP A 320 18.97 -23.09 -10.19
C TRP A 320 17.59 -22.46 -10.28
N LEU A 321 16.53 -23.22 -10.61
CA LEU A 321 15.16 -22.73 -10.63
C LEU A 321 14.43 -23.21 -9.37
N THR A 322 13.77 -22.28 -8.67
CA THR A 322 12.98 -22.63 -7.49
C THR A 322 11.71 -23.41 -7.88
N ASP A 323 11.22 -24.27 -6.97
CA ASP A 323 9.99 -25.03 -7.20
C ASP A 323 8.76 -24.13 -7.33
N LYS A 324 8.80 -22.96 -6.69
CA LYS A 324 7.78 -21.90 -6.81
C LYS A 324 7.73 -21.34 -8.23
N SER A 325 8.87 -20.90 -8.77
CA SER A 325 8.98 -20.44 -10.15
C SER A 325 8.56 -21.52 -11.15
N TRP A 326 8.94 -22.77 -10.90
CA TRP A 326 8.51 -23.90 -11.74
C TRP A 326 6.99 -24.10 -11.70
N ALA A 327 6.37 -24.03 -10.52
CA ALA A 327 4.92 -24.14 -10.39
C ALA A 327 4.19 -23.00 -11.12
N GLU A 328 4.75 -21.78 -11.15
CA GLU A 328 4.22 -20.68 -11.95
C GLU A 328 4.34 -20.94 -13.46
N ILE A 329 5.46 -21.48 -13.94
CA ILE A 329 5.65 -21.86 -15.36
C ILE A 329 4.62 -22.90 -15.80
N VAL A 330 4.34 -23.88 -14.95
CA VAL A 330 3.31 -24.89 -15.20
C VAL A 330 1.93 -24.24 -15.33
N ARG A 331 1.54 -23.40 -14.37
CA ARG A 331 0.24 -22.69 -14.43
C ARG A 331 0.12 -21.72 -15.59
N CYS A 332 1.22 -21.05 -15.95
CA CYS A 332 1.27 -20.17 -17.11
C CYS A 332 0.87 -20.93 -18.38
N SER A 333 1.26 -22.21 -18.49
CA SER A 333 0.95 -23.05 -19.65
C SER A 333 -0.54 -23.39 -19.81
N ASP A 334 -1.36 -23.20 -18.76
CA ASP A 334 -2.81 -23.40 -18.82
C ASP A 334 -3.52 -22.23 -19.54
N ILE A 335 -2.87 -21.07 -19.66
CA ILE A 335 -3.39 -19.92 -20.39
C ILE A 335 -3.27 -20.19 -21.91
N PRO A 336 -4.33 -19.98 -22.71
CA PRO A 336 -4.36 -20.37 -24.12
C PRO A 336 -3.16 -19.90 -24.97
N ILE A 337 -2.67 -18.67 -24.76
CA ILE A 337 -1.56 -18.11 -25.53
C ILE A 337 -0.21 -18.78 -25.22
N PHE A 338 -0.05 -19.27 -23.99
CA PHE A 338 1.16 -19.91 -23.46
C PHE A 338 1.13 -21.45 -23.56
N ASN A 339 0.13 -22.02 -24.25
CA ASN A 339 0.05 -23.46 -24.46
C ASN A 339 1.35 -24.02 -25.06
N GLY A 340 1.90 -25.06 -24.42
CA GLY A 340 3.18 -25.68 -24.77
C GLY A 340 4.43 -25.04 -24.14
N PHE A 341 4.28 -23.99 -23.30
CA PHE A 341 5.41 -23.32 -22.65
C PHE A 341 6.20 -24.25 -21.71
N MET A 342 5.53 -25.01 -20.85
CA MET A 342 6.17 -25.99 -19.96
C MET A 342 7.03 -27.00 -20.74
N ASP A 343 6.49 -27.58 -21.82
CA ASP A 343 7.20 -28.58 -22.62
C ASP A 343 8.40 -27.97 -23.35
N HIS A 344 8.24 -26.76 -23.87
CA HIS A 344 9.34 -26.01 -24.48
C HIS A 344 10.46 -25.70 -23.47
N PHE A 345 10.10 -25.30 -22.25
CA PHE A 345 11.07 -25.02 -21.19
C PHE A 345 11.90 -26.27 -20.84
N ARG A 346 11.24 -27.43 -20.70
CA ARG A 346 11.91 -28.72 -20.43
C ARG A 346 12.89 -29.11 -21.53
N GLN A 347 12.56 -28.86 -22.79
CA GLN A 347 13.43 -29.20 -23.92
C GLN A 347 14.63 -28.25 -24.04
N ASN A 348 14.46 -26.97 -23.68
CA ASN A 348 15.44 -25.90 -23.93
C ASN A 348 16.05 -25.29 -22.65
N VAL A 349 16.21 -26.09 -21.59
CA VAL A 349 16.74 -25.68 -20.28
C VAL A 349 18.01 -24.80 -20.36
N LYS A 350 18.98 -25.17 -21.22
CA LYS A 350 20.25 -24.44 -21.32
C LYS A 350 20.07 -22.99 -21.76
N ARG A 351 19.18 -22.74 -22.72
CA ARG A 351 18.92 -21.40 -23.25
C ARG A 351 18.16 -20.54 -22.25
N TRP A 352 17.20 -21.14 -21.53
CA TRP A 352 16.52 -20.45 -20.42
C TRP A 352 17.46 -20.15 -19.26
N LYS A 353 18.46 -21.00 -19.01
CA LYS A 353 19.50 -20.74 -18.02
C LYS A 353 20.37 -19.55 -18.41
N GLU A 354 20.73 -19.38 -19.69
CA GLU A 354 21.47 -18.18 -20.14
C GLU A 354 20.70 -16.89 -19.83
N LEU A 355 19.39 -16.88 -20.12
CA LEU A 355 18.51 -15.74 -19.80
C LEU A 355 18.40 -15.51 -18.28
N TYR A 356 18.17 -16.58 -17.50
CA TYR A 356 18.15 -16.51 -16.04
C TYR A 356 19.48 -15.99 -15.49
N ASP A 357 20.59 -16.37 -16.15
CA ASP A 357 21.92 -16.03 -15.70
C ASP A 357 22.33 -14.58 -15.98
N SER A 358 21.66 -13.93 -16.92
CA SER A 358 21.87 -12.53 -17.28
C SER A 358 21.67 -11.56 -16.11
N LEU A 359 22.47 -10.49 -16.12
CA LEU A 359 22.30 -9.34 -15.22
C LEU A 359 21.10 -8.47 -15.64
N ARG A 360 20.75 -8.48 -16.93
CA ARG A 360 19.67 -7.67 -17.52
C ARG A 360 18.75 -8.54 -18.39
N PRO A 361 18.06 -9.54 -17.80
CA PRO A 361 17.19 -10.44 -18.53
C PRO A 361 16.04 -9.72 -19.26
N GLN A 362 15.65 -8.53 -18.80
CA GLN A 362 14.61 -7.72 -19.43
C GLN A 362 15.00 -7.13 -20.80
N ASP A 363 16.31 -6.99 -21.07
CA ASP A 363 16.83 -6.46 -22.34
C ASP A 363 17.15 -7.59 -23.35
N GLU A 364 17.13 -8.85 -22.90
CA GLU A 364 17.50 -10.00 -23.72
C GLU A 364 16.28 -10.60 -24.44
N PRO A 365 16.45 -11.06 -25.70
CA PRO A 365 15.37 -11.67 -26.45
C PRO A 365 15.00 -13.04 -25.85
N LEU A 366 13.69 -13.30 -25.74
CA LEU A 366 13.18 -14.60 -25.31
C LEU A 366 13.54 -15.69 -26.34
N PRO A 367 13.77 -16.93 -25.90
CA PRO A 367 13.97 -18.07 -26.80
C PRO A 367 12.81 -18.23 -27.80
N GLU A 368 13.13 -18.48 -29.07
CA GLU A 368 12.15 -18.78 -30.11
C GLU A 368 11.25 -19.96 -29.70
N PRO A 369 9.94 -19.95 -29.97
CA PRO A 369 9.17 -18.95 -30.75
C PRO A 369 8.61 -17.77 -29.92
N TRP A 370 8.91 -17.70 -28.62
CA TRP A 370 8.20 -16.81 -27.68
C TRP A 370 8.55 -15.33 -27.86
N GLY A 371 9.74 -15.00 -28.37
CA GLY A 371 10.15 -13.62 -28.62
C GLY A 371 9.28 -12.88 -29.66
N GLU A 372 8.84 -13.60 -30.69
CA GLU A 372 8.00 -13.05 -31.77
C GLU A 372 6.50 -13.28 -31.53
N LYS A 373 6.14 -14.39 -30.88
CA LYS A 373 4.74 -14.77 -30.65
C LYS A 373 4.03 -13.86 -29.63
N LEU A 374 4.75 -13.35 -28.64
CA LEU A 374 4.18 -12.69 -27.46
C LEU A 374 4.22 -11.16 -27.56
N ASN A 375 3.19 -10.50 -27.04
CA ASN A 375 3.17 -9.05 -26.85
C ASN A 375 4.04 -8.63 -25.64
N SER A 376 4.28 -7.33 -25.47
CA SER A 376 5.17 -6.81 -24.40
C SER A 376 4.68 -7.16 -22.99
N LEU A 377 3.37 -7.20 -22.73
CA LEU A 377 2.80 -7.63 -21.45
C LEU A 377 3.02 -9.13 -21.18
N GLN A 378 2.81 -9.97 -22.18
CA GLN A 378 3.01 -11.42 -22.09
C GLN A 378 4.49 -11.78 -21.87
N LYS A 379 5.41 -10.99 -22.41
CA LYS A 379 6.85 -11.11 -22.10
C LYS A 379 7.14 -10.82 -20.63
N LEU A 380 6.45 -9.84 -20.02
CA LEU A 380 6.54 -9.57 -18.58
C LEU A 380 6.09 -10.77 -17.73
N ILE A 381 5.09 -11.54 -18.17
CA ILE A 381 4.63 -12.75 -17.47
C ILE A 381 5.75 -13.79 -17.41
N ILE A 382 6.44 -14.05 -18.52
CA ILE A 382 7.57 -14.99 -18.56
C ILE A 382 8.72 -14.50 -17.67
N LEU A 383 9.05 -13.20 -17.74
CA LEU A 383 10.09 -12.62 -16.92
C LEU A 383 9.77 -12.76 -15.43
N ARG A 384 8.52 -12.52 -15.02
CA ARG A 384 8.06 -12.68 -13.64
C ARG A 384 8.31 -14.10 -13.11
N CYS A 385 8.01 -15.12 -13.91
CA CYS A 385 8.20 -16.52 -13.50
C CYS A 385 9.69 -16.87 -13.29
N LEU A 386 10.60 -16.25 -14.05
CA LEU A 386 12.03 -16.57 -14.01
C LEU A 386 12.84 -15.66 -13.08
N ARG A 387 12.64 -14.35 -13.19
CA ARG A 387 13.41 -13.29 -12.54
C ARG A 387 12.46 -12.18 -12.04
N PRO A 388 11.66 -12.47 -10.99
CA PRO A 388 10.75 -11.49 -10.42
C PRO A 388 11.48 -10.25 -9.87
N ASP A 389 12.77 -10.35 -9.55
CA ASP A 389 13.61 -9.22 -9.14
C ASP A 389 13.85 -8.17 -10.25
N LYS A 390 13.61 -8.50 -11.52
CA LYS A 390 13.83 -7.55 -12.64
C LYS A 390 12.55 -7.01 -13.25
N MET A 391 11.43 -7.14 -12.52
CA MET A 391 10.14 -6.61 -12.97
C MET A 391 10.08 -5.09 -13.00
N ILE A 392 10.68 -4.39 -12.04
CA ILE A 392 10.63 -2.91 -11.99
C ILE A 392 11.29 -2.27 -13.22
N PRO A 393 12.55 -2.62 -13.59
CA PRO A 393 13.15 -2.15 -14.84
C PRO A 393 12.34 -2.55 -16.08
N ALA A 394 11.75 -3.76 -16.09
CA ALA A 394 10.96 -4.22 -17.22
C ALA A 394 9.64 -3.44 -17.37
N ILE A 395 8.98 -3.09 -16.26
CA ILE A 395 7.79 -2.24 -16.24
C ILE A 395 8.14 -0.82 -16.69
N GLN A 396 9.29 -0.29 -16.28
CA GLN A 396 9.79 0.98 -16.79
C GLN A 396 9.96 0.92 -18.31
N ALA A 397 10.65 -0.10 -18.84
CA ALA A 397 10.81 -0.28 -20.28
C ALA A 397 9.46 -0.39 -21.01
N PHE A 398 8.50 -1.13 -20.45
CA PHE A 398 7.14 -1.27 -20.97
C PHE A 398 6.40 0.08 -21.06
N ILE A 399 6.52 0.93 -20.03
CA ILE A 399 5.91 2.28 -20.04
C ILE A 399 6.60 3.19 -21.07
N VAL A 400 7.92 3.09 -21.24
CA VAL A 400 8.63 3.86 -22.27
C VAL A 400 8.19 3.45 -23.68
N GLU A 401 8.00 2.15 -23.92
CA GLU A 401 7.58 1.59 -25.21
C GLU A 401 6.19 2.10 -25.63
N HIS A 402 5.22 2.11 -24.71
CA HIS A 402 3.82 2.42 -25.02
C HIS A 402 3.40 3.88 -24.79
N MET A 403 4.05 4.60 -23.88
CA MET A 403 3.71 6.00 -23.57
C MET A 403 4.86 6.95 -23.91
N SER A 404 5.85 7.07 -23.02
CA SER A 404 7.13 7.77 -23.23
C SER A 404 7.97 7.78 -21.95
N HIS A 405 9.24 8.17 -22.05
CA HIS A 405 10.14 8.37 -20.91
C HIS A 405 9.61 9.36 -19.85
N LYS A 406 8.78 10.34 -20.26
CA LYS A 406 8.27 11.39 -19.37
C LYS A 406 7.33 10.88 -18.27
N TYR A 407 6.81 9.66 -18.40
CA TYR A 407 5.92 9.04 -17.41
C TYR A 407 6.67 8.25 -16.32
N ILE A 408 7.99 8.24 -16.37
CA ILE A 408 8.84 7.57 -15.36
C ILE A 408 9.60 8.59 -14.52
N GLU A 409 9.85 9.77 -15.08
CA GLU A 409 10.48 10.88 -14.39
C GLU A 409 9.41 11.74 -13.69
N PRO A 410 9.25 11.62 -12.36
CA PRO A 410 8.25 12.40 -11.67
C PRO A 410 8.61 13.90 -11.71
N PRO A 411 7.62 14.80 -11.77
CA PRO A 411 7.89 16.23 -11.73
C PRO A 411 8.56 16.60 -10.41
N THR A 412 9.50 17.55 -10.47
CA THR A 412 10.13 18.11 -9.26
C THR A 412 9.09 18.81 -8.40
N PHE A 413 9.18 18.67 -7.08
CA PHE A 413 8.31 19.38 -6.16
C PHE A 413 8.49 20.90 -6.31
N ASP A 414 7.40 21.61 -6.61
CA ASP A 414 7.35 23.08 -6.67
C ASP A 414 6.12 23.60 -5.90
N LEU A 415 6.39 24.33 -4.82
CA LEU A 415 5.35 24.93 -3.99
C LEU A 415 4.62 26.07 -4.69
N SER A 416 5.31 26.80 -5.58
CA SER A 416 4.75 27.94 -6.30
C SER A 416 3.66 27.50 -7.29
N TYR A 417 3.89 26.37 -7.96
CA TYR A 417 2.92 25.79 -8.89
C TYR A 417 1.67 25.31 -8.16
N SER A 418 1.83 24.55 -7.06
CA SER A 418 0.70 24.10 -6.24
C SER A 418 -0.08 25.25 -5.59
N TYR A 419 0.58 26.37 -5.27
CA TYR A 419 -0.10 27.56 -4.78
C TYR A 419 -0.99 28.22 -5.86
N LYS A 420 -0.57 28.23 -7.13
CA LYS A 420 -1.39 28.78 -8.23
C LYS A 420 -2.67 28.00 -8.49
N ASP A 421 -2.63 26.69 -8.25
CA ASP A 421 -3.80 25.83 -8.35
C ASP A 421 -4.80 26.04 -7.18
N SER A 422 -4.38 26.77 -6.14
CA SER A 422 -5.19 27.07 -4.96
C SER A 422 -5.88 28.44 -5.03
N SER A 423 -7.01 28.52 -4.33
CA SER A 423 -7.83 29.70 -4.12
C SER A 423 -8.04 29.93 -2.62
N HIS A 424 -8.81 30.96 -2.26
CA HIS A 424 -9.20 31.20 -0.87
C HIS A 424 -10.21 30.17 -0.33
N ILE A 425 -10.81 29.33 -1.19
CA ILE A 425 -11.74 28.26 -0.77
C ILE A 425 -11.13 26.86 -0.80
N THR A 426 -10.03 26.66 -1.52
CA THR A 426 -9.39 25.34 -1.65
C THR A 426 -8.20 25.25 -0.69
N PRO A 427 -8.25 24.39 0.33
CA PRO A 427 -7.12 24.23 1.25
C PRO A 427 -5.93 23.56 0.57
N LEU A 428 -4.73 23.87 1.06
CA LEU A 428 -3.47 23.25 0.64
C LEU A 428 -3.05 22.20 1.68
N ILE A 429 -2.80 20.97 1.25
CA ILE A 429 -2.60 19.83 2.14
C ILE A 429 -1.22 19.21 1.87
N PHE A 430 -0.34 19.30 2.85
CA PHE A 430 0.89 18.52 2.89
C PHE A 430 0.61 17.13 3.45
N VAL A 431 0.72 16.13 2.58
CA VAL A 431 0.73 14.72 2.96
C VAL A 431 2.18 14.35 3.25
N LEU A 432 2.48 14.12 4.52
CA LEU A 432 3.86 13.94 4.98
C LEU A 432 4.23 12.46 5.01
N SER A 433 5.45 12.14 4.60
CA SER A 433 6.09 10.90 5.04
C SER A 433 6.57 11.08 6.49
N PRO A 434 6.57 10.03 7.31
CA PRO A 434 7.17 10.10 8.64
C PRO A 434 8.59 10.70 8.63
N GLY A 435 8.80 11.71 9.49
CA GLY A 435 10.08 12.40 9.60
C GLY A 435 10.36 13.52 8.58
N ALA A 436 9.47 13.75 7.61
CA ALA A 436 9.52 14.93 6.76
C ALA A 436 8.85 16.13 7.45
N ASP A 437 9.49 17.29 7.35
CA ASP A 437 8.98 18.55 7.89
C ASP A 437 8.98 19.64 6.79
N PRO A 438 7.80 20.13 6.34
CA PRO A 438 7.69 21.17 5.33
C PRO A 438 7.85 22.60 5.91
N MET A 439 8.01 22.77 7.22
CA MET A 439 7.90 24.07 7.86
C MET A 439 8.92 25.09 7.37
N ALA A 440 10.19 24.68 7.28
CA ALA A 440 11.24 25.58 6.80
C ALA A 440 10.97 26.07 5.36
N LEU A 441 10.42 25.19 4.52
CA LEU A 441 10.05 25.50 3.14
C LEU A 441 8.85 26.46 3.10
N LEU A 442 7.82 26.21 3.91
CA LEU A 442 6.63 27.04 3.95
C LEU A 442 6.91 28.44 4.53
N TYR A 443 7.74 28.56 5.57
CA TYR A 443 8.11 29.87 6.13
C TYR A 443 8.84 30.73 5.09
N LYS A 444 9.83 30.14 4.40
CA LYS A 444 10.55 30.82 3.33
C LYS A 444 9.60 31.27 2.21
N PHE A 445 8.69 30.39 1.78
CA PHE A 445 7.72 30.72 0.75
C PHE A 445 6.72 31.79 1.19
N ALA A 446 6.27 31.77 2.45
CA ALA A 446 5.40 32.79 2.99
C ALA A 446 6.09 34.16 3.03
N GLU A 447 7.39 34.21 3.35
CA GLU A 447 8.21 35.43 3.25
C GLU A 447 8.30 35.93 1.81
N GLU A 448 8.52 35.04 0.83
CA GLU A 448 8.55 35.37 -0.60
C GLU A 448 7.20 35.90 -1.13
N GLN A 449 6.07 35.53 -0.51
CA GLN A 449 4.71 35.95 -0.88
C GLN A 449 4.16 37.10 -0.01
N ASP A 450 5.01 37.82 0.75
CA ASP A 450 4.61 38.90 1.68
C ASP A 450 3.56 38.48 2.74
N ALA A 451 3.44 37.17 2.98
CA ALA A 451 2.55 36.52 3.94
C ALA A 451 3.28 35.97 5.17
N GLY A 452 4.59 36.22 5.29
CA GLY A 452 5.43 35.79 6.40
C GLY A 452 5.22 36.57 7.72
N GLY A 453 5.96 36.15 8.75
CA GLY A 453 5.91 36.78 10.08
C GLY A 453 4.54 36.66 10.75
N ALA A 454 3.99 37.79 11.20
CA ALA A 454 2.71 37.82 11.93
C ALA A 454 1.47 37.49 11.07
N LYS A 455 1.62 37.43 9.74
CA LYS A 455 0.53 37.08 8.81
C LYS A 455 0.37 35.58 8.59
N LEU A 456 1.33 34.76 9.03
CA LEU A 456 1.21 33.30 9.04
C LEU A 456 1.03 32.84 10.49
N GLN A 457 -0.16 32.34 10.80
CA GLN A 457 -0.47 31.78 12.11
C GLN A 457 -0.37 30.26 12.06
N THR A 458 0.32 29.65 13.02
CA THR A 458 0.57 28.21 13.04
C THR A 458 0.08 27.60 14.34
N ILE A 459 -0.64 26.49 14.27
CA ILE A 459 -1.09 25.73 15.44
C ILE A 459 -0.88 24.23 15.21
N SER A 460 -0.32 23.53 16.19
CA SER A 460 -0.21 22.07 16.16
C SER A 460 -1.45 21.46 16.80
N LEU A 461 -2.21 20.69 16.02
CA LEU A 461 -3.41 20.03 16.51
C LEU A 461 -3.02 18.84 17.41
N GLY A 462 -3.71 18.80 18.54
CA GLY A 462 -3.58 17.80 19.58
C GLY A 462 -4.78 17.89 20.51
N GLN A 463 -4.73 17.21 21.65
CA GLN A 463 -5.85 17.19 22.59
C GLN A 463 -6.24 18.62 23.04
N GLY A 464 -7.49 19.00 22.78
CA GLY A 464 -8.06 20.29 23.18
C GLY A 464 -7.71 21.50 22.32
N GLN A 465 -6.96 21.34 21.22
CA GLN A 465 -6.55 22.47 20.36
C GLN A 465 -7.58 22.85 19.28
N GLY A 466 -8.56 21.98 18.99
CA GLY A 466 -9.59 22.20 17.95
C GLY A 466 -10.32 23.55 18.04
N PRO A 467 -10.90 23.93 19.20
CA PRO A 467 -11.61 25.20 19.34
C PRO A 467 -10.73 26.45 19.17
N ILE A 468 -9.42 26.32 19.44
CA ILE A 468 -8.45 27.41 19.23
C ILE A 468 -8.17 27.54 17.73
N ALA A 469 -8.01 26.41 17.04
CA ALA A 469 -7.84 26.38 15.58
C ALA A 469 -9.05 27.00 14.86
N GLU A 470 -10.28 26.68 15.27
CA GLU A 470 -11.52 27.26 14.71
C GLU A 470 -11.51 28.79 14.81
N LYS A 471 -11.30 29.34 16.02
CA LYS A 471 -11.19 30.80 16.21
C LYS A 471 -10.06 31.42 15.41
N MET A 472 -8.94 30.71 15.24
CA MET A 472 -7.81 31.18 14.45
C MET A 472 -8.19 31.29 12.97
N VAL A 473 -8.92 30.31 12.44
CA VAL A 473 -9.45 30.31 11.07
C VAL A 473 -10.45 31.45 10.88
N GLU A 474 -11.43 31.62 11.76
CA GLU A 474 -12.41 32.71 11.68
C GLU A 474 -11.73 34.09 11.63
N ASN A 475 -10.78 34.34 12.54
CA ASN A 475 -10.01 35.59 12.55
C ASN A 475 -9.20 35.79 11.26
N ALA A 476 -8.68 34.71 10.69
CA ALA A 476 -7.88 34.77 9.47
C ALA A 476 -8.73 34.98 8.22
N ILE A 477 -9.95 34.46 8.18
CA ILE A 477 -10.94 34.73 7.13
C ILE A 477 -11.24 36.23 7.06
N GLU A 478 -11.52 36.85 8.21
CA GLU A 478 -11.79 38.30 8.29
C GLU A 478 -10.56 39.16 7.95
N LYS A 479 -9.36 38.74 8.36
CA LYS A 479 -8.12 39.52 8.15
C LYS A 479 -7.48 39.26 6.79
N GLY A 480 -7.76 38.12 6.16
CA GLY A 480 -7.12 37.67 4.93
C GLY A 480 -5.69 37.16 5.14
N THR A 481 -5.40 36.57 6.30
CA THR A 481 -4.08 36.03 6.68
C THR A 481 -4.00 34.53 6.43
N TRP A 482 -2.81 33.94 6.58
CA TRP A 482 -2.59 32.51 6.37
C TRP A 482 -2.66 31.73 7.68
N VAL A 483 -3.26 30.55 7.63
CA VAL A 483 -3.37 29.65 8.77
C VAL A 483 -2.76 28.30 8.41
N LEU A 484 -1.88 27.80 9.26
CA LEU A 484 -1.34 26.46 9.19
C LEU A 484 -1.81 25.62 10.38
N LEU A 485 -2.53 24.54 10.07
CA LEU A 485 -2.91 23.51 11.04
C LEU A 485 -1.96 22.31 10.88
N GLN A 486 -1.21 22.00 11.93
CA GLN A 486 -0.25 20.89 11.90
C GLN A 486 -0.82 19.62 12.51
N ASN A 487 -0.35 18.46 12.04
CA ASN A 487 -0.64 17.14 12.59
C ASN A 487 -2.14 16.82 12.67
N CYS A 488 -2.89 17.12 11.59
CA CYS A 488 -4.35 16.95 11.58
C CYS A 488 -4.80 15.52 11.91
N HIS A 489 -4.06 14.50 11.47
CA HIS A 489 -4.28 13.09 11.84
C HIS A 489 -4.32 12.80 13.35
N LEU A 490 -3.71 13.63 14.20
CA LEU A 490 -3.75 13.45 15.66
C LEU A 490 -5.06 13.91 16.29
N ALA A 491 -5.89 14.66 15.56
CA ALA A 491 -7.13 15.26 16.06
C ALA A 491 -8.36 14.66 15.37
N ALA A 492 -8.43 13.33 15.25
CA ALA A 492 -9.51 12.61 14.57
C ALA A 492 -10.93 13.06 14.99
N SER A 493 -11.15 13.32 16.28
CA SER A 493 -12.45 13.80 16.79
C SER A 493 -12.87 15.19 16.33
N TRP A 494 -11.93 16.03 15.86
CA TRP A 494 -12.18 17.38 15.38
C TRP A 494 -12.21 17.48 13.84
N LEU A 495 -11.77 16.45 13.13
CA LEU A 495 -11.79 16.42 11.67
C LEU A 495 -13.19 16.62 11.04
N PRO A 496 -14.30 16.12 11.62
CA PRO A 496 -15.66 16.45 11.14
C PRO A 496 -15.97 17.96 11.23
N GLU A 497 -15.44 18.65 12.23
CA GLU A 497 -15.61 20.09 12.38
C GLU A 497 -14.76 20.87 11.37
N LEU A 498 -13.53 20.41 11.10
CA LEU A 498 -12.70 20.95 10.03
C LEU A 498 -13.41 20.84 8.67
N GLU A 499 -14.07 19.72 8.41
CA GLU A 499 -14.90 19.53 7.21
C GLU A 499 -16.04 20.55 7.15
N ARG A 500 -16.77 20.74 8.25
CA ARG A 500 -17.84 21.77 8.32
C ARG A 500 -17.30 23.17 8.03
N ILE A 501 -16.14 23.53 8.60
CA ILE A 501 -15.50 24.83 8.36
C ILE A 501 -15.14 24.99 6.88
N CYS A 502 -14.57 23.96 6.25
CA CYS A 502 -14.19 24.01 4.85
C CYS A 502 -15.38 24.07 3.89
N GLU A 503 -16.48 23.36 4.18
CA GLU A 503 -17.67 23.32 3.30
C GLU A 503 -18.61 24.52 3.50
N MET A 504 -18.77 25.01 4.73
CA MET A 504 -19.80 26.01 5.07
C MET A 504 -19.22 27.40 5.33
N VAL A 505 -18.11 27.50 6.05
CA VAL A 505 -17.59 28.80 6.53
C VAL A 505 -16.69 29.43 5.47
N ILE A 506 -15.68 28.69 5.01
CA ILE A 506 -14.70 29.20 4.05
C ILE A 506 -15.34 29.50 2.68
N THR A 507 -16.32 28.69 2.27
CA THR A 507 -16.98 28.81 0.96
C THR A 507 -17.96 29.96 0.86
N ASP A 508 -18.30 30.64 1.96
CA ASP A 508 -19.18 31.80 1.94
C ASP A 508 -18.47 33.01 1.27
N PRO A 509 -18.91 33.42 0.05
CA PRO A 509 -18.26 34.50 -0.68
C PRO A 509 -18.43 35.87 0.00
N THR A 510 -19.33 36.01 0.97
CA THR A 510 -19.52 37.26 1.71
C THR A 510 -18.52 37.46 2.86
N GLN A 511 -17.88 36.37 3.32
CA GLN A 511 -17.03 36.39 4.51
C GLN A 511 -15.54 36.24 4.19
N THR A 512 -15.19 35.43 3.18
CA THR A 512 -13.80 35.05 2.93
C THR A 512 -13.05 36.01 2.01
N LYS A 513 -11.96 36.60 2.53
CA LYS A 513 -11.08 37.47 1.73
C LYS A 513 -10.23 36.68 0.71
N PRO A 514 -9.98 37.22 -0.49
CA PRO A 514 -9.19 36.52 -1.52
C PRO A 514 -7.74 36.17 -1.14
N THR A 515 -7.14 36.90 -0.19
CA THR A 515 -5.76 36.67 0.28
C THR A 515 -5.64 35.56 1.33
N PHE A 516 -6.77 35.11 1.90
CA PHE A 516 -6.80 34.03 2.89
C PHE A 516 -6.32 32.71 2.27
N ARG A 517 -5.54 31.95 3.04
CA ARG A 517 -5.10 30.59 2.66
C ARG A 517 -5.06 29.69 3.90
N LEU A 518 -5.59 28.49 3.74
CA LEU A 518 -5.56 27.43 4.74
C LEU A 518 -4.56 26.35 4.32
N TRP A 519 -3.58 26.09 5.18
CA TRP A 519 -2.57 25.07 5.03
C TRP A 519 -2.79 23.98 6.07
N LEU A 520 -2.77 22.72 5.65
CA LEU A 520 -2.95 21.55 6.49
C LEU A 520 -1.72 20.66 6.36
N THR A 521 -1.23 20.10 7.46
CA THR A 521 -0.25 19.01 7.41
C THR A 521 -0.81 17.78 8.10
N SER A 522 -0.63 16.61 7.48
CA SER A 522 -1.09 15.35 8.02
C SER A 522 -0.26 14.18 7.50
N TYR A 523 -0.12 13.15 8.34
CA TYR A 523 0.17 11.81 7.83
C TYR A 523 -1.09 11.21 7.20
N PRO A 524 -0.95 10.23 6.29
CA PRO A 524 -2.07 9.44 5.80
C PRO A 524 -2.92 8.91 6.95
N SER A 525 -4.23 9.14 6.88
CA SER A 525 -5.19 8.71 7.89
C SER A 525 -6.55 8.46 7.23
N PRO A 526 -7.21 7.33 7.52
CA PRO A 526 -8.56 7.05 7.01
C PRO A 526 -9.61 7.98 7.63
N ASP A 527 -9.34 8.58 8.80
CA ASP A 527 -10.26 9.50 9.48
C ASP A 527 -10.29 10.90 8.85
N PHE A 528 -9.38 11.18 7.92
CA PHE A 528 -9.29 12.49 7.30
C PHE A 528 -10.48 12.72 6.34
N PRO A 529 -11.16 13.89 6.40
CA PRO A 529 -12.41 14.06 5.67
C PRO A 529 -12.20 14.02 4.16
N VAL A 530 -12.94 13.12 3.50
CA VAL A 530 -12.85 12.89 2.05
C VAL A 530 -13.18 14.15 1.26
N SER A 531 -14.15 14.97 1.71
CA SER A 531 -14.54 16.23 1.06
C SER A 531 -13.38 17.23 1.00
N VAL A 532 -12.65 17.39 2.11
CA VAL A 532 -11.49 18.28 2.21
C VAL A 532 -10.36 17.79 1.30
N LEU A 533 -10.17 16.47 1.18
CA LEU A 533 -9.19 15.89 0.25
C LEU A 533 -9.61 16.08 -1.21
N GLN A 534 -10.87 15.83 -1.55
CA GLN A 534 -11.40 15.95 -2.90
C GLN A 534 -11.33 17.39 -3.45
N ASN A 535 -11.51 18.38 -2.57
CA ASN A 535 -11.48 19.81 -2.92
C ASN A 535 -10.13 20.50 -2.68
N GLY A 536 -9.26 19.91 -1.86
CA GLY A 536 -7.96 20.45 -1.51
C GLY A 536 -6.86 20.13 -2.53
N VAL A 537 -5.86 21.00 -2.61
CA VAL A 537 -4.63 20.77 -3.38
C VAL A 537 -3.66 19.98 -2.50
N LYS A 538 -3.42 18.71 -2.86
CA LYS A 538 -2.56 17.81 -2.10
C LYS A 538 -1.15 17.81 -2.65
N MET A 539 -0.17 17.73 -1.77
CA MET A 539 1.23 17.61 -2.15
C MET A 539 2.01 16.76 -1.15
N THR A 540 2.89 15.90 -1.65
CA THR A 540 3.76 15.06 -0.82
C THR A 540 5.14 15.68 -0.68
N ASN A 541 5.67 15.68 0.54
CA ASN A 541 7.07 16.05 0.82
C ASN A 541 7.80 14.84 1.40
N GLU A 542 8.73 14.28 0.63
CA GLU A 542 9.49 13.08 0.98
C GLU A 542 11.00 13.30 0.89
N PRO A 543 11.82 12.54 1.65
CA PRO A 543 13.25 12.45 1.39
C PRO A 543 13.50 11.86 0.00
N PRO A 544 14.44 12.41 -0.79
CA PRO A 544 14.74 11.89 -2.12
C PRO A 544 15.28 10.46 -2.01
N LYS A 545 14.83 9.58 -2.90
CA LYS A 545 15.33 8.21 -2.99
C LYS A 545 16.69 8.19 -3.69
N GLY A 546 17.64 7.44 -3.12
CA GLY A 546 18.92 7.13 -3.73
C GLY A 546 20.07 7.90 -3.09
N LEU A 547 21.22 7.23 -3.00
CA LEU A 547 22.42 7.74 -2.32
C LEU A 547 22.87 9.11 -2.85
N ARG A 548 22.89 9.28 -4.18
CA ARG A 548 23.26 10.55 -4.82
C ARG A 548 22.32 11.69 -4.46
N ALA A 549 21.00 11.47 -4.57
CA ALA A 549 20.02 12.52 -4.34
C ALA A 549 19.97 12.94 -2.86
N ASN A 550 20.15 11.98 -1.96
CA ASN A 550 20.29 12.20 -0.53
C ASN A 550 21.50 13.10 -0.19
N LEU A 551 22.68 12.74 -0.70
CA LEU A 551 23.89 13.54 -0.53
C LEU A 551 23.76 14.96 -1.10
N LEU A 552 23.17 15.11 -2.28
CA LEU A 552 22.90 16.44 -2.86
C LEU A 552 22.01 17.26 -1.95
N ARG A 553 20.93 16.68 -1.42
CA ARG A 553 20.03 17.36 -0.50
C ARG A 553 20.75 17.80 0.77
N SER A 554 21.56 16.94 1.40
CA SER A 554 22.32 17.32 2.58
C SER A 554 23.28 18.50 2.33
N TYR A 555 23.91 18.56 1.15
CA TYR A 555 24.84 19.65 0.81
C TYR A 555 24.16 20.95 0.35
N LEU A 556 22.92 20.88 -0.15
CA LEU A 556 22.12 22.03 -0.58
C LEU A 556 21.26 22.62 0.55
N ASN A 557 21.06 21.88 1.64
CA ASN A 557 20.29 22.33 2.80
C ASN A 557 21.17 23.00 3.87
N ASP A 558 20.53 23.87 4.67
CA ASP A 558 21.15 24.46 5.84
C ASP A 558 21.45 23.38 6.90
N PRO A 559 22.62 23.44 7.57
CA PRO A 559 23.58 24.54 7.58
C PRO A 559 24.72 24.39 6.56
N ILE A 560 24.77 23.32 5.76
CA ILE A 560 25.95 23.00 4.94
C ILE A 560 26.04 23.90 3.70
N SER A 561 24.90 24.33 3.17
CA SER A 561 24.85 25.26 2.03
C SER A 561 25.21 26.70 2.39
N ASP A 562 25.09 27.10 3.66
CA ASP A 562 25.53 28.42 4.12
C ASP A 562 27.06 28.54 4.00
N PRO A 563 27.56 29.47 3.14
CA PRO A 563 28.99 29.67 3.00
C PRO A 563 29.67 30.02 4.33
N ASN A 564 28.99 30.76 5.22
CA ASN A 564 29.57 31.12 6.50
C ASN A 564 29.88 29.86 7.30
N PHE A 565 28.90 28.97 7.44
CA PHE A 565 29.08 27.71 8.17
C PHE A 565 30.15 26.80 7.53
N PHE A 566 30.12 26.61 6.21
CA PHE A 566 31.02 25.68 5.52
C PHE A 566 32.50 26.10 5.57
N TYR A 567 32.76 27.41 5.57
CA TYR A 567 34.12 27.96 5.62
C TYR A 567 34.61 28.28 7.04
N GLN A 568 33.71 28.36 8.02
CA GLN A 568 34.04 28.70 9.42
C GLN A 568 34.44 27.46 10.23
N SER A 569 35.73 27.13 10.28
CA SER A 569 36.30 26.18 11.26
C SER A 569 37.79 26.46 11.44
N ASN A 570 38.31 26.21 12.65
CA ASN A 570 39.74 26.33 12.97
C ASN A 570 40.59 25.28 12.23
N LYS A 571 39.98 24.16 11.80
CA LYS A 571 40.65 23.04 11.12
C LYS A 571 39.87 22.60 9.88
N PRO A 572 39.86 23.42 8.82
CA PRO A 572 38.96 23.24 7.69
C PRO A 572 39.20 21.93 6.90
N LYS A 573 40.45 21.43 6.84
CA LYS A 573 40.74 20.14 6.17
C LYS A 573 40.10 18.96 6.91
N VAL A 574 40.24 18.91 8.23
CA VAL A 574 39.72 17.82 9.08
C VAL A 574 38.20 17.89 9.14
N PHE A 575 37.65 19.09 9.37
CA PHE A 575 36.21 19.31 9.43
C PHE A 575 35.50 18.89 8.14
N ARG A 576 35.94 19.37 6.96
CA ARG A 576 35.23 19.08 5.70
C ARG A 576 35.30 17.61 5.28
N LYS A 577 36.42 16.92 5.56
CA LYS A 577 36.52 15.47 5.30
C LYS A 577 35.57 14.67 6.19
N LEU A 578 35.55 14.96 7.50
CA LEU A 578 34.64 14.29 8.44
C LEU A 578 33.18 14.69 8.21
N LEU A 579 32.91 15.92 7.75
CA LEU A 579 31.58 16.38 7.35
C LEU A 579 31.07 15.56 6.16
N PHE A 580 31.88 15.39 5.11
CA PHE A 580 31.51 14.54 3.98
C PHE A 580 31.27 13.09 4.42
N ALA A 581 32.14 12.54 5.28
CA ALA A 581 31.99 11.19 5.82
C ALA A 581 30.69 11.03 6.63
N LEU A 582 30.32 12.03 7.44
CA LEU A 582 29.07 12.05 8.21
C LEU A 582 27.83 12.14 7.31
N CYS A 583 27.85 13.00 6.28
CA CYS A 583 26.76 13.06 5.29
C CYS A 583 26.61 11.74 4.53
N PHE A 584 27.72 11.08 4.19
CA PHE A 584 27.71 9.77 3.55
C PHE A 584 27.16 8.68 4.46
N PHE A 585 27.56 8.69 5.74
CA PHE A 585 27.00 7.82 6.77
C PHE A 585 25.48 8.00 6.90
N HIS A 586 25.00 9.26 6.96
CA HIS A 586 23.57 9.58 7.03
C HIS A 586 22.81 9.00 5.82
N ALA A 587 23.34 9.21 4.62
CA ALA A 587 22.73 8.70 3.39
C ALA A 587 22.70 7.16 3.34
N ILE A 588 23.76 6.47 3.80
CA ILE A 588 23.77 5.01 3.92
C ILE A 588 22.73 4.53 4.91
N VAL A 589 22.68 5.12 6.10
CA VAL A 589 21.80 4.69 7.18
C VAL A 589 20.33 4.80 6.77
N GLN A 590 19.96 5.87 6.06
CA GLN A 590 18.63 6.04 5.47
C GLN A 590 18.34 5.05 4.34
N GLU A 591 19.26 4.90 3.39
CA GLU A 591 19.06 4.01 2.23
C GLU A 591 19.07 2.52 2.60
N ARG A 592 19.80 2.14 3.67
CA ARG A 592 19.81 0.76 4.18
C ARG A 592 18.41 0.27 4.60
N ARG A 593 17.48 1.17 4.94
CA ARG A 593 16.07 0.83 5.22
C ARG A 593 15.39 0.09 4.07
N LYS A 594 15.82 0.31 2.83
CA LYS A 594 15.25 -0.34 1.64
C LYS A 594 15.48 -1.84 1.61
N PHE A 595 16.55 -2.34 2.24
CA PHE A 595 16.91 -3.76 2.25
C PHE A 595 16.18 -4.57 3.33
N GLY A 596 15.12 -4.03 3.93
CA GLY A 596 14.34 -4.69 4.98
C GLY A 596 15.22 -5.17 6.13
N ALA A 597 15.02 -6.42 6.55
CA ALA A 597 15.70 -7.04 7.70
C ALA A 597 17.22 -7.25 7.51
N LEU A 598 17.73 -7.26 6.26
CA LEU A 598 19.16 -7.27 5.97
C LEU A 598 19.80 -5.90 6.23
N GLY A 599 19.01 -4.84 6.02
CA GLY A 599 19.37 -3.46 6.30
C GLY A 599 19.35 -3.17 7.79
N TRP A 600 18.16 -3.29 8.39
CA TRP A 600 17.84 -3.06 9.80
C TRP A 600 16.76 -4.05 10.24
N ASN A 601 16.87 -4.64 11.44
CA ASN A 601 15.80 -5.50 11.96
C ASN A 601 14.49 -4.70 12.13
N ILE A 602 14.61 -3.48 12.64
CA ILE A 602 13.50 -2.54 12.76
C ILE A 602 13.74 -1.36 11.79
N PRO A 603 12.75 -0.97 10.95
CA PRO A 603 12.92 0.12 10.01
C PRO A 603 12.89 1.47 10.74
N TYR A 604 14.05 1.89 11.25
CA TYR A 604 14.20 3.18 11.93
C TYR A 604 14.13 4.36 10.95
N GLU A 605 13.67 5.48 11.48
CA GLU A 605 13.51 6.72 10.73
C GLU A 605 14.52 7.74 11.24
N PHE A 606 15.58 7.89 10.45
CA PHE A 606 16.64 8.86 10.68
C PHE A 606 16.32 10.12 9.89
N ASN A 607 16.33 11.27 10.56
CA ASN A 607 15.84 12.53 10.00
C ASN A 607 16.97 13.54 9.81
N GLU A 608 16.67 14.60 9.06
CA GLU A 608 17.61 15.73 8.85
C GLU A 608 18.02 16.39 10.16
N SER A 609 17.16 16.36 11.18
CA SER A 609 17.47 16.84 12.54
C SER A 609 18.69 16.14 13.13
N ASP A 610 18.79 14.82 12.93
CA ASP A 610 19.84 13.99 13.50
C ASP A 610 21.18 14.32 12.83
N LEU A 611 21.17 14.56 11.50
CA LEU A 611 22.31 15.05 10.75
C LEU A 611 22.70 16.46 11.21
N ARG A 612 21.75 17.40 11.28
CA ARG A 612 22.01 18.81 11.64
C ARG A 612 22.65 18.96 13.02
N ILE A 613 22.17 18.21 14.01
CA ILE A 613 22.75 18.21 15.37
C ILE A 613 24.16 17.60 15.33
N SER A 614 24.34 16.47 14.63
CA SER A 614 25.64 15.80 14.52
C SER A 614 26.68 16.67 13.82
N VAL A 615 26.29 17.41 12.77
CA VAL A 615 27.15 18.34 12.02
C VAL A 615 27.59 19.52 12.88
N ARG A 616 26.69 20.09 13.69
CA ARG A 616 27.03 21.17 14.63
C ARG A 616 27.95 20.70 15.76
N GLN A 617 27.68 19.51 16.31
CA GLN A 617 28.55 18.90 17.30
C GLN A 617 29.94 18.61 16.71
N LEU A 618 30.00 18.08 15.49
CA LEU A 618 31.27 17.82 14.81
C LEU A 618 32.13 19.08 14.71
N GLN A 619 31.55 20.20 14.27
CA GLN A 619 32.25 21.49 14.21
C GLN A 619 32.74 21.94 15.59
N MET A 620 31.85 21.93 16.59
CA MET A 620 32.16 22.34 17.96
C MET A 620 33.33 21.56 18.56
N PHE A 621 33.34 20.23 18.42
CA PHE A 621 34.41 19.39 18.97
C PHE A 621 35.73 19.54 18.20
N ILE A 622 35.69 19.73 16.88
CA ILE A 622 36.91 19.96 16.09
C ILE A 622 37.56 21.30 16.42
N ASP A 623 36.75 22.32 16.71
CA ASP A 623 37.24 23.66 17.04
C ASP A 623 37.73 23.77 18.49
N GLN A 624 37.19 22.98 19.43
CA GLN A 624 37.56 23.00 20.86
C GLN A 624 38.80 22.18 21.21
N TYR A 625 39.02 21.01 20.59
CA TYR A 625 40.09 20.07 20.95
C TYR A 625 41.24 20.14 19.95
N GLU A 626 42.50 19.97 20.38
CA GLU A 626 43.68 19.95 19.51
C GLU A 626 43.70 18.75 18.55
N GLU A 627 43.36 17.56 19.05
CA GLU A 627 43.15 16.36 18.23
C GLU A 627 41.65 16.05 18.12
N PRO A 628 41.17 15.58 16.95
CA PRO A 628 39.77 15.23 16.78
C PRO A 628 39.39 14.06 17.69
N PRO A 629 38.47 14.23 18.66
CA PRO A 629 38.15 13.19 19.64
C PRO A 629 37.20 12.14 19.03
N LEU A 630 37.73 11.28 18.15
CA LEU A 630 36.96 10.32 17.36
C LEU A 630 36.12 9.36 18.20
N VAL A 631 36.60 8.96 19.39
CA VAL A 631 35.85 8.09 20.31
C VAL A 631 34.62 8.80 20.84
N ALA A 632 34.76 10.07 21.26
CA ALA A 632 33.64 10.87 21.74
C ALA A 632 32.65 11.19 20.61
N LEU A 633 33.14 11.55 19.42
CA LEU A 633 32.31 11.78 18.24
C LEU A 633 31.53 10.52 17.82
N SER A 634 32.18 9.35 17.87
CA SER A 634 31.54 8.07 17.57
C SER A 634 30.47 7.71 18.58
N TYR A 635 30.70 7.98 19.88
CA TYR A 635 29.70 7.79 20.92
C TYR A 635 28.51 8.75 20.75
N LEU A 636 28.75 10.05 20.59
CA LEU A 636 27.68 11.04 20.44
C LEU A 636 26.85 10.79 19.18
N THR A 637 27.49 10.48 18.05
CA THR A 637 26.78 10.22 16.80
C THR A 637 26.11 8.85 16.83
N GLY A 638 26.83 7.80 17.21
CA GLY A 638 26.38 6.41 17.13
C GLY A 638 25.44 5.97 18.25
N GLU A 639 25.67 6.38 19.50
CA GLU A 639 24.88 5.97 20.68
C GLU A 639 23.81 7.00 21.06
N CYS A 640 24.11 8.31 20.96
CA CYS A 640 23.18 9.35 21.39
C CYS A 640 22.26 9.84 20.27
N ASN A 641 22.82 10.43 19.20
CA ASN A 641 22.03 11.10 18.16
C ASN A 641 21.25 10.10 17.32
N TYR A 642 21.94 9.14 16.69
CA TYR A 642 21.29 8.09 15.91
C TYR A 642 20.88 6.91 16.79
N GLY A 643 21.76 6.47 17.70
CA GLY A 643 21.51 5.34 18.61
C GLY A 643 20.40 5.58 19.63
N GLY A 644 20.01 6.84 19.89
CA GLY A 644 18.85 7.18 20.71
C GLY A 644 17.52 6.78 20.07
N ARG A 645 17.48 6.60 18.74
CA ARG A 645 16.31 6.08 18.01
C ARG A 645 16.30 4.55 17.91
N VAL A 646 17.47 3.93 18.04
CA VAL A 646 17.66 2.49 17.86
C VAL A 646 17.32 1.77 19.15
N THR A 647 16.34 0.88 19.07
CA THR A 647 15.80 0.12 20.20
C THR A 647 16.32 -1.30 20.29
N ASP A 648 16.75 -1.90 19.17
CA ASP A 648 17.26 -3.27 19.12
C ASP A 648 18.78 -3.29 19.29
N ASP A 649 19.28 -4.19 20.15
CA ASP A 649 20.71 -4.29 20.46
C ASP A 649 21.56 -4.68 19.25
N ARG A 650 21.01 -5.47 18.32
CA ARG A 650 21.74 -5.91 17.11
C ARG A 650 21.82 -4.79 16.09
N ASP A 651 20.76 -4.00 15.96
CA ASP A 651 20.79 -2.78 15.15
C ASP A 651 21.70 -1.72 15.77
N ARG A 652 21.79 -1.61 17.10
CA ARG A 652 22.77 -0.73 17.77
C ARG A 652 24.21 -1.19 17.51
N ARG A 653 24.47 -2.49 17.53
CA ARG A 653 25.77 -3.06 17.11
C ARG A 653 26.09 -2.71 15.66
N LEU A 654 25.10 -2.76 14.77
CA LEU A 654 25.25 -2.41 13.36
C LEU A 654 25.59 -0.93 13.15
N ILE A 655 24.86 -0.01 13.78
CA ILE A 655 25.10 1.43 13.54
C ILE A 655 26.50 1.87 13.95
N ILE A 656 27.01 1.32 15.06
CA ILE A 656 28.37 1.56 15.55
C ILE A 656 29.40 0.94 14.60
N SER A 657 29.14 -0.29 14.09
CA SER A 657 30.00 -0.95 13.10
C SER A 657 30.11 -0.15 11.80
N LEU A 658 28.98 0.39 11.30
CA LEU A 658 28.96 1.25 10.13
C LEU A 658 29.72 2.56 10.38
N LEU A 659 29.50 3.21 11.52
CA LEU A 659 30.12 4.49 11.85
C LEU A 659 31.65 4.41 11.93
N LYS A 660 32.22 3.27 12.36
CA LYS A 660 33.67 3.02 12.37
C LYS A 660 34.33 3.17 10.98
N ASN A 661 33.59 2.93 9.90
CA ASN A 661 34.10 3.12 8.53
C ASN A 661 34.19 4.61 8.14
N PHE A 662 33.48 5.50 8.84
CA PHE A 662 33.42 6.94 8.55
C PHE A 662 34.23 7.78 9.54
N TYR A 663 34.22 7.42 10.82
CA TYR A 663 35.00 8.06 11.88
C TYR A 663 36.23 7.21 12.23
N ASN A 664 37.27 7.34 11.42
CA ASN A 664 38.58 6.75 11.67
C ASN A 664 39.70 7.72 11.25
N MET A 665 40.92 7.44 11.68
CA MET A 665 42.08 8.28 11.36
C MET A 665 42.44 8.24 9.87
N ASP A 666 42.15 7.13 9.18
CA ASP A 666 42.49 6.96 7.76
C ASP A 666 41.70 7.93 6.87
N VAL A 667 40.44 8.23 7.19
CA VAL A 667 39.63 9.27 6.53
C VAL A 667 40.29 10.64 6.60
N ILE A 668 40.96 10.96 7.71
CA ILE A 668 41.61 12.26 7.92
C ILE A 668 42.94 12.31 7.16
N ILE A 669 43.77 11.28 7.34
CA ILE A 669 45.15 11.22 6.85
C ILE A 669 45.20 10.99 5.34
N SER A 670 44.39 10.06 4.82
CA SER A 670 44.36 9.73 3.41
C SER A 670 43.52 10.73 2.61
N ASP A 671 44.08 11.28 1.53
CA ASP A 671 43.36 12.16 0.60
C ASP A 671 42.49 11.36 -0.40
N SER A 672 42.45 10.03 -0.30
CA SER A 672 41.67 9.14 -1.19
C SER A 672 41.15 7.92 -0.44
N TYR A 673 40.71 8.09 0.81
CA TYR A 673 40.07 7.02 1.56
C TYR A 673 38.80 6.56 0.83
N LYS A 674 38.71 5.25 0.59
CA LYS A 674 37.62 4.63 -0.15
C LYS A 674 36.63 4.04 0.84
N PHE A 675 35.35 4.40 0.69
CA PHE A 675 34.27 3.86 1.51
C PHE A 675 33.81 2.47 1.05
N SER A 676 34.15 2.09 -0.19
CA SER A 676 33.67 0.87 -0.83
C SER A 676 34.79 0.15 -1.60
N PRO A 677 34.66 -1.16 -1.85
CA PRO A 677 35.59 -1.94 -2.65
C PRO A 677 35.72 -1.46 -4.11
N SER A 678 34.62 -1.05 -4.79
CA SER A 678 34.66 -0.58 -6.18
C SER A 678 35.46 0.68 -6.44
N SER A 679 35.94 1.36 -5.39
CA SER A 679 36.76 2.58 -5.51
C SER A 679 36.04 3.78 -6.14
N ILE A 680 34.74 3.67 -6.45
CA ILE A 680 33.91 4.77 -6.96
C ILE A 680 33.58 5.74 -5.82
N TYR A 681 33.29 5.19 -4.64
CA TYR A 681 32.90 5.97 -3.46
C TYR A 681 34.11 6.24 -2.57
N TYR A 682 34.59 7.47 -2.59
CA TYR A 682 35.70 7.98 -1.78
C TYR A 682 35.41 9.35 -1.17
N VAL A 683 36.24 9.77 -0.22
CA VAL A 683 36.23 11.13 0.37
C VAL A 683 36.87 12.11 -0.62
N PRO A 684 36.16 13.13 -1.12
CA PRO A 684 36.74 14.12 -2.02
C PRO A 684 37.93 14.86 -1.40
N LYS A 685 38.82 15.36 -2.26
CA LYS A 685 39.94 16.19 -1.83
C LYS A 685 39.42 17.50 -1.24
N TYR A 686 40.22 18.10 -0.36
CA TYR A 686 39.92 19.40 0.21
C TYR A 686 39.77 20.46 -0.91
N GLY A 687 38.58 21.06 -1.00
CA GLY A 687 38.23 22.04 -2.02
C GLY A 687 37.11 22.99 -1.62
N GLN A 688 36.56 23.68 -2.61
CA GLN A 688 35.38 24.53 -2.50
C GLN A 688 34.10 23.69 -2.45
N HIS A 689 33.00 24.26 -1.93
CA HIS A 689 31.70 23.60 -1.82
C HIS A 689 31.24 22.98 -3.16
N GLU A 690 31.36 23.71 -4.28
CA GLU A 690 30.95 23.22 -5.61
C GLU A 690 31.70 21.94 -6.05
N SER A 691 32.97 21.77 -5.67
CA SER A 691 33.73 20.56 -6.02
C SER A 691 33.16 19.29 -5.38
N TYR A 692 32.54 19.41 -4.20
CA TYR A 692 31.83 18.30 -3.57
C TYR A 692 30.52 18.02 -4.31
N LEU A 693 29.78 19.06 -4.72
CA LEU A 693 28.55 18.92 -5.50
C LEU A 693 28.80 18.25 -6.86
N GLU A 694 29.85 18.65 -7.59
CA GLU A 694 30.25 18.03 -8.85
C GLU A 694 30.57 16.54 -8.69
N TYR A 695 31.34 16.19 -7.65
CA TYR A 695 31.61 14.80 -7.33
C TYR A 695 30.32 14.02 -7.02
N ILE A 696 29.43 14.56 -6.19
CA ILE A 696 28.16 13.90 -5.87
C ILE A 696 27.31 13.73 -7.15
N ARG A 697 27.27 14.73 -8.04
CA ARG A 697 26.57 14.63 -9.34
C ARG A 697 27.17 13.56 -10.27
N SER A 698 28.46 13.24 -10.13
CA SER A 698 29.10 12.17 -10.92
C SER A 698 28.77 10.75 -10.46
N LEU A 699 28.20 10.58 -9.26
CA LEU A 699 27.84 9.26 -8.72
C LEU A 699 26.71 8.59 -9.54
N PRO A 700 26.73 7.24 -9.63
CA PRO A 700 25.70 6.49 -10.34
C PRO A 700 24.31 6.70 -9.71
N LEU A 701 23.27 6.68 -10.55
CA LEU A 701 21.88 6.82 -10.11
C LEU A 701 21.43 5.59 -9.29
N ILE A 702 21.84 4.39 -9.73
CA ILE A 702 21.58 3.12 -9.06
C ILE A 702 22.89 2.62 -8.43
N PRO A 703 23.04 2.72 -7.11
CA PRO A 703 24.24 2.25 -6.41
C PRO A 703 24.24 0.73 -6.24
N HIS A 704 25.41 0.11 -6.28
CA HIS A 704 25.58 -1.32 -5.97
C HIS A 704 25.54 -1.58 -4.44
N PRO A 705 25.07 -2.77 -3.98
CA PRO A 705 24.90 -3.09 -2.55
C PRO A 705 26.15 -2.98 -1.69
N GLU A 706 27.33 -3.12 -2.32
CA GLU A 706 28.62 -3.03 -1.65
C GLU A 706 28.82 -1.69 -0.92
N VAL A 707 28.22 -0.58 -1.40
CA VAL A 707 28.37 0.74 -0.79
C VAL A 707 27.68 0.80 0.57
N TYR A 708 26.65 -0.01 0.74
CA TYR A 708 25.94 -0.19 1.99
C TYR A 708 26.60 -1.22 2.90
N GLY A 709 27.63 -1.93 2.43
CA GLY A 709 28.25 -3.06 3.13
C GLY A 709 27.54 -4.39 2.91
N LEU A 710 26.60 -4.48 1.96
CA LEU A 710 25.79 -5.67 1.68
C LEU A 710 26.32 -6.48 0.49
N HIS A 711 25.97 -7.77 0.44
CA HIS A 711 26.27 -8.65 -0.68
C HIS A 711 25.32 -8.37 -1.88
N GLU A 712 25.71 -8.72 -3.10
CA GLU A 712 24.90 -8.49 -4.32
C GLU A 712 23.51 -9.14 -4.25
N ASN A 713 23.41 -10.28 -3.57
CA ASN A 713 22.13 -10.98 -3.35
C ASN A 713 21.10 -10.13 -2.58
N ALA A 714 21.55 -9.15 -1.78
CA ALA A 714 20.63 -8.26 -1.07
C ALA A 714 19.79 -7.41 -2.03
N ASP A 715 20.32 -7.07 -3.22
CA ASP A 715 19.53 -6.39 -4.25
C ASP A 715 18.42 -7.28 -4.78
N ILE A 716 18.66 -8.58 -4.96
CA ILE A 716 17.62 -9.52 -5.42
C ILE A 716 16.47 -9.57 -4.41
N THR A 717 16.77 -9.71 -3.12
CA THR A 717 15.74 -9.71 -2.07
C THR A 717 14.98 -8.38 -2.01
N LYS A 718 15.70 -7.26 -2.10
CA LYS A 718 15.11 -5.91 -2.11
C LYS A 718 14.20 -5.71 -3.33
N ASP A 719 14.68 -6.02 -4.53
CA ASP A 719 13.94 -5.85 -5.78
C ASP A 719 12.72 -6.80 -5.84
N GLN A 720 12.82 -8.02 -5.29
CA GLN A 720 11.68 -8.94 -5.14
C GLN A 720 10.60 -8.39 -4.21
N GLN A 721 11.01 -7.84 -3.06
CA GLN A 721 10.07 -7.23 -2.12
C GLN A 721 9.37 -6.00 -2.72
N GLU A 722 10.11 -5.17 -3.46
CA GLU A 722 9.55 -4.00 -4.13
C GLU A 722 8.56 -4.40 -5.24
N THR A 723 8.89 -5.46 -6.01
CA THR A 723 7.98 -6.04 -7.01
C THR A 723 6.71 -6.62 -6.37
N GLN A 724 6.85 -7.34 -5.25
CA GLN A 724 5.70 -7.88 -4.53
C GLN A 724 4.79 -6.77 -4.01
N GLN A 725 5.36 -5.72 -3.38
CA GLN A 725 4.60 -4.56 -2.91
C GLN A 725 3.87 -3.85 -4.06
N LEU A 726 4.53 -3.69 -5.21
CA LEU A 726 3.92 -3.11 -6.41
C LEU A 726 2.69 -3.91 -6.84
N PHE A 727 2.80 -5.24 -6.96
CA PHE A 727 1.67 -6.07 -7.38
C PHE A 727 0.57 -6.17 -6.33
N GLU A 728 0.90 -6.27 -5.05
CA GLU A 728 -0.09 -6.24 -3.96
C GLU A 728 -0.90 -4.95 -3.96
N ASN A 729 -0.24 -3.80 -4.14
CA ASN A 729 -0.93 -2.51 -4.22
C ASN A 729 -1.79 -2.38 -5.48
N ILE A 730 -1.33 -2.90 -6.63
CA ILE A 730 -2.14 -2.92 -7.86
C ILE A 730 -3.37 -3.81 -7.69
N LEU A 731 -3.26 -4.95 -6.99
CA LEU A 731 -4.40 -5.82 -6.71
C LEU A 731 -5.51 -5.10 -5.92
N LEU A 732 -5.17 -4.13 -5.07
CA LEU A 732 -6.16 -3.30 -4.35
C LEU A 732 -6.98 -2.39 -5.29
N THR A 733 -6.45 -2.07 -6.47
CA THR A 733 -7.15 -1.23 -7.47
C THR A 733 -8.08 -2.04 -8.35
N LEU A 734 -7.96 -3.37 -8.38
CA LEU A 734 -8.80 -4.20 -9.22
C LEU A 734 -10.17 -4.44 -8.57
N PRO A 735 -11.26 -4.42 -9.35
CA PRO A 735 -12.58 -4.77 -8.83
C PRO A 735 -12.54 -6.21 -8.30
N ARG A 736 -13.05 -6.42 -7.08
CA ARG A 736 -13.21 -7.73 -6.44
C ARG A 736 -14.21 -8.67 -7.15
N GLN A 737 -14.59 -8.36 -8.40
CA GLN A 737 -15.55 -9.15 -9.15
C GLN A 737 -14.97 -10.49 -9.59
N ASN A 738 -15.76 -11.54 -9.34
CA ASN A 738 -15.59 -12.91 -9.80
C ASN A 738 -15.60 -12.96 -11.34
N ALA A 739 -14.42 -12.85 -11.95
CA ALA A 739 -14.27 -13.12 -13.37
C ALA A 739 -14.23 -14.63 -13.59
N GLY A 740 -15.36 -15.21 -14.02
CA GLY A 740 -15.45 -16.30 -14.99
C GLY A 740 -14.48 -17.49 -14.89
N SER A 741 -13.99 -17.88 -13.72
CA SER A 741 -13.39 -19.21 -13.57
C SER A 741 -14.49 -20.26 -13.65
N SER A 742 -14.21 -21.38 -14.32
CA SER A 742 -15.18 -22.49 -14.49
C SER A 742 -15.71 -23.05 -13.17
N LYS A 743 -15.00 -22.81 -12.06
CA LYS A 743 -15.44 -23.07 -10.69
C LYS A 743 -15.77 -21.76 -9.98
N SER A 744 -16.86 -21.75 -9.22
CA SER A 744 -17.19 -20.62 -8.35
C SER A 744 -16.14 -20.48 -7.24
N SER A 745 -15.90 -19.26 -6.77
CA SER A 745 -14.98 -18.99 -5.65
C SER A 745 -15.34 -19.83 -4.40
N GLN A 746 -16.63 -20.11 -4.22
CA GLN A 746 -17.13 -20.98 -3.16
C GLN A 746 -16.67 -22.43 -3.34
N GLU A 747 -16.81 -23.01 -4.53
CA GLU A 747 -16.36 -24.38 -4.83
C GLU A 747 -14.85 -24.55 -4.62
N LEU A 748 -14.05 -23.54 -5.01
CA LEU A 748 -12.60 -23.58 -4.79
C LEU A 748 -12.24 -23.64 -3.30
N ILE A 749 -12.93 -22.85 -2.48
CA ILE A 749 -12.72 -22.85 -1.02
C ILE A 749 -13.25 -24.13 -0.38
N GLU A 750 -14.37 -24.67 -0.86
CA GLU A 750 -14.88 -25.96 -0.39
C GLU A 750 -13.89 -27.11 -0.66
N ASP A 751 -13.33 -27.16 -1.87
CA ASP A 751 -12.30 -28.14 -2.26
C ASP A 751 -11.05 -27.98 -1.38
N LEU A 752 -10.55 -26.75 -1.24
CA LEU A 752 -9.35 -26.43 -0.44
C LEU A 752 -9.54 -26.75 1.05
N ALA A 753 -10.66 -26.35 1.65
CA ALA A 753 -10.96 -26.62 3.04
C ALA A 753 -11.10 -28.13 3.31
N SER A 754 -11.72 -28.86 2.39
CA SER A 754 -11.87 -30.32 2.48
C SER A 754 -10.53 -31.04 2.36
N ASP A 755 -9.66 -30.60 1.44
CA ASP A 755 -8.31 -31.16 1.27
C ASP A 755 -7.46 -30.95 2.54
N ILE A 756 -7.40 -29.73 3.07
CA ILE A 756 -6.65 -29.42 4.30
C ILE A 756 -7.19 -30.25 5.48
N LEU A 757 -8.52 -30.35 5.63
CA LEU A 757 -9.13 -31.16 6.69
C LEU A 757 -8.77 -32.64 6.58
N SER A 758 -8.62 -33.16 5.37
CA SER A 758 -8.25 -34.58 5.14
C SER A 758 -6.78 -34.86 5.50
N LYS A 759 -5.90 -33.87 5.34
CA LYS A 759 -4.45 -34.00 5.57
C LYS A 759 -4.04 -33.80 7.03
N ILE A 760 -4.83 -33.07 7.84
CA ILE A 760 -4.49 -32.79 9.24
C ILE A 760 -4.73 -34.03 10.14
N PRO A 761 -3.69 -34.52 10.85
CA PRO A 761 -3.83 -35.64 11.79
C PRO A 761 -4.79 -35.36 12.96
N PRO A 762 -5.29 -36.40 13.66
CA PRO A 762 -6.04 -36.24 14.90
C PRO A 762 -5.17 -35.65 16.03
N ASP A 763 -5.80 -35.11 17.08
CA ASP A 763 -5.09 -34.55 18.23
C ASP A 763 -4.32 -35.62 18.99
N PHE A 764 -3.17 -35.23 19.55
CA PHE A 764 -2.37 -36.13 20.37
C PHE A 764 -3.07 -36.45 21.69
N ASN A 765 -3.13 -37.72 22.08
CA ASN A 765 -3.63 -38.12 23.39
C ASN A 765 -2.59 -37.79 24.48
N LEU A 766 -2.81 -36.66 25.17
CA LEU A 766 -1.87 -36.15 26.18
C LEU A 766 -1.72 -37.07 27.39
N ASP A 767 -2.73 -37.86 27.73
CA ASP A 767 -2.68 -38.74 28.91
C ASP A 767 -1.81 -39.97 28.64
N GLU A 768 -1.93 -40.56 27.44
CA GLU A 768 -1.03 -41.63 26.98
C GLU A 768 0.42 -41.15 26.89
N VAL A 769 0.64 -39.95 26.35
CA VAL A 769 2.00 -39.38 26.23
C VAL A 769 2.60 -39.11 27.60
N LYS A 770 1.84 -38.56 28.57
CA LYS A 770 2.32 -38.36 29.95
C LYS A 770 2.65 -39.67 30.65
N ALA A 771 1.89 -40.74 30.37
CA ALA A 771 2.18 -42.06 30.91
C ALA A 771 3.48 -42.64 30.32
N LYS A 772 3.71 -42.47 29.01
CA LYS A 772 4.92 -42.95 28.31
C LYS A 772 6.17 -42.11 28.62
N PHE A 773 6.02 -40.80 28.75
CA PHE A 773 7.08 -39.82 29.02
C PHE A 773 6.77 -39.04 30.30
N PRO A 774 6.88 -39.67 31.49
CA PRO A 774 6.58 -39.00 32.74
C PRO A 774 7.60 -37.90 33.04
N VAL A 775 7.20 -36.93 33.85
CA VAL A 775 8.08 -35.88 34.36
C VAL A 775 9.16 -36.54 35.22
N ARG A 776 10.41 -36.49 34.76
CA ARG A 776 11.57 -37.06 35.45
C ARG A 776 12.56 -35.96 35.78
N TYR A 777 13.20 -36.06 36.93
CA TYR A 777 14.22 -35.10 37.32
C TYR A 777 15.43 -35.18 36.40
N GLU A 778 15.78 -36.34 35.87
CA GLU A 778 16.96 -36.52 35.01
C GLU A 778 16.69 -36.17 33.55
N GLU A 779 15.42 -36.07 33.13
CA GLU A 779 15.04 -35.87 31.73
C GLU A 779 13.97 -34.76 31.58
N SER A 780 14.44 -33.52 31.51
CA SER A 780 13.59 -32.33 31.28
C SER A 780 12.91 -32.32 29.91
N MET A 781 13.43 -33.06 28.90
CA MET A 781 12.83 -33.06 27.55
C MET A 781 11.42 -33.63 27.53
N ASN A 782 11.07 -34.52 28.46
CA ASN A 782 9.71 -35.07 28.56
C ASN A 782 8.68 -33.97 28.84
N THR A 783 9.01 -33.02 29.72
CA THR A 783 8.15 -31.88 30.04
C THR A 783 8.00 -30.95 28.84
N VAL A 784 9.10 -30.72 28.10
CA VAL A 784 9.08 -29.90 26.87
C VAL A 784 8.16 -30.52 25.83
N LEU A 785 8.28 -31.83 25.59
CA LEU A 785 7.40 -32.57 24.67
C LEU A 785 5.92 -32.36 25.00
N VAL A 786 5.51 -32.58 26.25
CA VAL A 786 4.09 -32.44 26.65
C VAL A 786 3.59 -31.00 26.47
N GLN A 787 4.42 -30.00 26.80
CA GLN A 787 4.05 -28.58 26.62
C GLN A 787 3.88 -28.19 25.15
N GLU A 788 4.73 -28.73 24.28
CA GLU A 788 4.67 -28.50 22.83
C GLU A 788 3.40 -29.12 22.23
N LEU A 789 3.08 -30.37 22.59
CA LEU A 789 1.87 -31.06 22.11
C LEU A 789 0.58 -30.32 22.52
N ILE A 790 0.53 -29.74 23.72
CA ILE A 790 -0.61 -28.91 24.15
C ILE A 790 -0.83 -27.72 23.20
N ARG A 791 0.26 -27.08 22.76
CA ARG A 791 0.18 -25.93 21.84
C ARG A 791 -0.25 -26.36 20.44
N PHE A 792 0.31 -27.45 19.93
CA PHE A 792 -0.09 -28.01 18.63
C PHE A 792 -1.55 -28.46 18.62
N ASN A 793 -2.02 -29.17 19.65
CA ASN A 793 -3.44 -29.55 19.78
C ASN A 793 -4.38 -28.33 19.79
N ARG A 794 -3.97 -27.24 20.43
CA ARG A 794 -4.76 -25.99 20.43
C ARG A 794 -4.85 -25.40 19.01
N LEU A 795 -3.75 -25.37 18.28
CA LEU A 795 -3.71 -24.88 16.90
C LEU A 795 -4.54 -25.75 15.95
N THR A 796 -4.32 -27.07 15.97
CA THR A 796 -5.06 -28.02 15.11
C THR A 796 -6.55 -28.00 15.40
N SER A 797 -6.95 -27.83 16.65
CA SER A 797 -8.37 -27.67 17.02
C SER A 797 -9.01 -26.44 16.37
N VAL A 798 -8.33 -25.28 16.41
CA VAL A 798 -8.82 -24.02 15.79
C VAL A 798 -8.88 -24.13 14.28
N ILE A 799 -7.88 -24.74 13.64
CA ILE A 799 -7.87 -24.97 12.19
C ILE A 799 -9.05 -25.88 11.80
N ARG A 800 -9.26 -27.00 12.53
CA ARG A 800 -10.37 -27.91 12.21
C ARG A 800 -11.74 -27.27 12.44
N SER A 801 -11.93 -26.49 13.51
CA SER A 801 -13.22 -25.84 13.77
C SER A 801 -13.55 -24.80 12.70
N SER A 802 -12.60 -23.90 12.41
CA SER A 802 -12.79 -22.84 11.40
C SER A 802 -13.08 -23.41 10.01
N LEU A 803 -12.33 -24.40 9.53
CA LEU A 803 -12.59 -25.02 8.23
C LEU A 803 -13.96 -25.72 8.17
N ARG A 804 -14.38 -26.39 9.25
CA ARG A 804 -15.72 -27.00 9.32
C ARG A 804 -16.82 -25.95 9.33
N ASP A 805 -16.61 -24.82 9.99
CA ASP A 805 -17.61 -23.76 10.09
C ASP A 805 -17.72 -22.97 8.79
N ILE A 806 -16.64 -22.81 8.02
CA ILE A 806 -16.68 -22.27 6.65
C ILE A 806 -17.46 -23.17 5.71
N LEU A 807 -17.19 -24.49 5.73
CA LEU A 807 -17.95 -25.45 4.92
C LEU A 807 -19.45 -25.43 5.25
N LYS A 808 -19.82 -25.10 6.49
CA LYS A 808 -21.21 -24.92 6.90
C LYS A 808 -21.76 -23.55 6.50
N ALA A 809 -20.95 -22.50 6.58
CA ALA A 809 -21.33 -21.14 6.24
C ALA A 809 -21.60 -21.00 4.73
N ILE A 810 -20.77 -21.61 3.88
CA ILE A 810 -20.99 -21.66 2.42
C ILE A 810 -22.33 -22.37 2.10
N LYS A 811 -22.69 -23.40 2.88
CA LYS A 811 -23.98 -24.11 2.77
C LYS A 811 -25.16 -23.39 3.43
N GLY A 812 -24.95 -22.21 4.01
CA GLY A 812 -25.97 -21.43 4.71
C GLY A 812 -26.44 -22.03 6.05
N LEU A 813 -25.70 -22.98 6.63
CA LEU A 813 -26.02 -23.61 7.92
C LEU A 813 -25.50 -22.81 9.13
N VAL A 814 -24.52 -21.94 8.90
CA VAL A 814 -23.88 -21.06 9.89
C VAL A 814 -23.81 -19.65 9.30
N VAL A 815 -23.96 -18.63 10.13
CA VAL A 815 -23.83 -17.23 9.70
C VAL A 815 -22.37 -16.91 9.40
N MET A 816 -22.10 -16.28 8.27
CA MET A 816 -20.77 -15.76 7.93
C MET A 816 -20.43 -14.61 8.89
N SER A 817 -19.58 -14.86 9.89
CA SER A 817 -19.04 -13.82 10.76
C SER A 817 -17.84 -13.14 10.10
N ALA A 818 -17.46 -11.95 10.57
CA ALA A 818 -16.26 -11.25 10.10
C ALA A 818 -14.98 -12.12 10.23
N GLU A 819 -14.90 -12.98 11.25
CA GLU A 819 -13.78 -13.92 11.41
C GLU A 819 -13.78 -15.03 10.35
N LEU A 820 -14.95 -15.55 9.97
CA LEU A 820 -15.07 -16.57 8.92
C LEU A 820 -14.87 -15.95 7.53
N GLU A 821 -15.28 -14.70 7.33
CA GLU A 821 -15.03 -13.92 6.13
C GLU A 821 -13.52 -13.66 5.94
N ASP A 822 -12.79 -13.28 7.00
CA ASP A 822 -11.31 -13.17 6.95
C ASP A 822 -10.65 -14.49 6.54
N VAL A 823 -11.15 -15.62 7.04
CA VAL A 823 -10.60 -16.93 6.65
C VAL A 823 -10.92 -17.23 5.20
N PHE A 824 -12.14 -16.97 4.74
CA PHE A 824 -12.55 -17.15 3.34
C PHE A 824 -11.66 -16.32 2.41
N ASP A 825 -11.52 -15.02 2.70
CA ASP A 825 -10.70 -14.09 1.92
C ASP A 825 -9.21 -14.44 1.97
N SER A 826 -8.69 -14.80 3.15
CA SER A 826 -7.29 -15.21 3.30
C SER A 826 -7.00 -16.49 2.51
N MET A 827 -7.92 -17.46 2.52
CA MET A 827 -7.76 -18.71 1.75
C MET A 827 -7.84 -18.46 0.24
N MET A 828 -8.70 -17.53 -0.21
CA MET A 828 -8.79 -17.13 -1.62
C MET A 828 -7.47 -16.56 -2.14
N VAL A 829 -6.77 -15.77 -1.32
CA VAL A 829 -5.49 -15.14 -1.69
C VAL A 829 -4.28 -16.02 -1.31
N GLY A 830 -4.50 -17.21 -0.73
CA GLY A 830 -3.43 -18.14 -0.35
C GLY A 830 -2.60 -17.69 0.86
N LYS A 831 -3.19 -16.88 1.76
CA LYS A 831 -2.59 -16.40 3.00
C LYS A 831 -3.08 -17.20 4.21
N VAL A 832 -2.26 -17.29 5.26
CA VAL A 832 -2.68 -17.88 6.54
C VAL A 832 -3.65 -16.92 7.27
N PRO A 833 -4.87 -17.37 7.62
CA PRO A 833 -5.87 -16.55 8.30
C PRO A 833 -5.41 -15.99 9.66
N ALA A 834 -5.91 -14.82 10.04
CA ALA A 834 -5.49 -14.15 11.28
C ALA A 834 -5.78 -14.99 12.53
N MET A 835 -6.92 -15.69 12.56
CA MET A 835 -7.29 -16.57 13.67
C MET A 835 -6.33 -17.76 13.85
N TRP A 836 -5.73 -18.27 12.77
CA TRP A 836 -4.72 -19.33 12.84
C TRP A 836 -3.39 -18.74 13.30
N ALA A 837 -2.97 -17.62 12.70
CA ALA A 837 -1.73 -16.93 13.03
C ALA A 837 -1.65 -16.57 14.54
N ALA A 838 -2.76 -16.13 15.14
CA ALA A 838 -2.84 -15.81 16.57
C ALA A 838 -2.58 -17.02 17.50
N LYS A 839 -2.77 -18.25 17.01
CA LYS A 839 -2.53 -19.51 17.73
C LYS A 839 -1.42 -20.35 17.09
N SER A 840 -0.66 -19.78 16.16
CA SER A 840 0.42 -20.44 15.46
C SER A 840 1.79 -20.06 16.04
N TYR A 841 2.80 -20.83 15.67
CA TYR A 841 4.19 -20.38 15.71
C TYR A 841 4.41 -19.27 14.66
N PRO A 842 5.39 -18.36 14.85
CA PRO A 842 5.70 -17.34 13.86
C PRO A 842 6.11 -17.96 12.54
N SER A 843 5.41 -17.59 11.46
CA SER A 843 5.70 -18.04 10.09
C SER A 843 5.31 -16.95 9.10
N LEU A 844 6.05 -16.86 7.99
CA LEU A 844 5.76 -16.00 6.85
C LEU A 844 5.36 -16.81 5.61
N LYS A 845 5.17 -18.14 5.79
CA LYS A 845 4.83 -19.04 4.69
C LYS A 845 3.42 -18.78 4.15
N PRO A 846 3.22 -18.83 2.83
CA PRO A 846 1.89 -18.92 2.22
C PRO A 846 1.10 -20.13 2.75
N LEU A 847 -0.23 -20.10 2.59
CA LEU A 847 -1.15 -21.10 3.14
C LEU A 847 -0.73 -22.55 2.83
N GLY A 848 -0.42 -22.84 1.56
CA GLY A 848 -0.04 -24.18 1.12
C GLY A 848 1.22 -24.70 1.82
N THR A 849 2.32 -23.95 1.76
CA THR A 849 3.60 -24.34 2.37
C THR A 849 3.53 -24.33 3.90
N TYR A 850 2.73 -23.44 4.48
CA TYR A 850 2.42 -23.43 5.91
C TYR A 850 1.75 -24.73 6.37
N VAL A 851 0.73 -25.22 5.64
CA VAL A 851 0.05 -26.48 5.96
C VAL A 851 1.02 -27.67 5.85
N THR A 852 1.87 -27.71 4.81
CA THR A 852 2.88 -28.78 4.69
C THR A 852 3.93 -28.75 5.81
N ASP A 853 4.36 -27.56 6.25
CA ASP A 853 5.28 -27.38 7.38
C ASP A 853 4.63 -27.81 8.69
N LEU A 854 3.36 -27.44 8.91
CA LEU A 854 2.58 -27.87 10.06
C LEU A 854 2.48 -29.40 10.13
N ILE A 855 2.14 -30.06 9.02
CA ILE A 855 2.06 -31.53 8.95
C ILE A 855 3.43 -32.15 9.27
N SER A 856 4.51 -31.62 8.71
CA SER A 856 5.88 -32.10 8.96
C SER A 856 6.27 -31.98 10.44
N ARG A 857 5.83 -30.91 11.13
CA ARG A 857 6.03 -30.73 12.58
C ARG A 857 5.24 -31.75 13.40
N LEU A 858 3.98 -31.97 13.05
CA LEU A 858 3.14 -32.98 13.71
C LEU A 858 3.74 -34.39 13.54
N GLN A 859 4.24 -34.70 12.35
CA GLN A 859 4.96 -35.96 12.07
C GLN A 859 6.23 -36.08 12.93
N PHE A 860 7.04 -35.02 13.04
CA PHE A 860 8.24 -35.04 13.90
C PHE A 860 7.92 -35.39 15.36
N PHE A 861 6.86 -34.82 15.93
CA PHE A 861 6.44 -35.17 17.30
C PHE A 861 5.78 -36.54 17.39
N SER A 862 5.04 -36.96 16.37
CA SER A 862 4.50 -38.32 16.26
C SER A 862 5.63 -39.36 16.30
N ASP A 863 6.67 -39.18 15.49
CA ASP A 863 7.84 -40.05 15.45
C ASP A 863 8.58 -40.08 16.80
N TRP A 864 8.67 -38.95 17.49
CA TRP A 864 9.21 -38.90 18.85
C TRP A 864 8.35 -39.74 19.80
N ILE A 865 7.02 -39.61 19.75
CA ILE A 865 6.12 -40.39 20.61
C ILE A 865 6.26 -41.89 20.34
N TYR A 866 6.34 -42.33 19.08
CA TYR A 866 6.42 -43.74 18.72
C TYR A 866 7.81 -44.35 18.94
N ASN A 867 8.85 -43.72 18.39
CA ASN A 867 10.22 -44.25 18.33
C ASN A 867 11.12 -43.78 19.49
N GLY A 868 10.66 -42.84 20.31
CA GLY A 868 11.42 -42.26 21.41
C GLY A 868 12.18 -40.98 21.03
N SER A 869 12.96 -40.43 21.97
CA SER A 869 13.65 -39.15 21.78
C SER A 869 14.60 -39.16 20.59
N PRO A 870 14.50 -38.18 19.66
CA PRO A 870 15.31 -38.14 18.45
C PRO A 870 16.79 -37.92 18.76
N VAL A 871 17.66 -38.39 17.86
CA VAL A 871 19.11 -38.18 17.96
C VAL A 871 19.50 -36.75 17.54
N VAL A 872 18.83 -36.25 16.50
CA VAL A 872 19.00 -34.88 15.97
C VAL A 872 17.65 -34.19 16.09
N PHE A 873 17.60 -33.09 16.84
CA PHE A 873 16.40 -32.30 17.04
C PHE A 873 16.22 -31.32 15.88
N TRP A 874 15.01 -31.24 15.34
CA TRP A 874 14.66 -30.19 14.39
C TRP A 874 14.30 -28.91 15.16
N ILE A 875 15.26 -28.00 15.32
CA ILE A 875 15.10 -26.84 16.23
C ILE A 875 13.95 -25.95 15.77
N SER A 876 13.82 -25.75 14.47
CA SER A 876 12.77 -24.93 13.91
C SER A 876 11.39 -25.58 13.98
N GLY A 877 11.31 -26.90 14.21
CA GLY A 877 10.06 -27.64 14.38
C GLY A 877 9.32 -27.34 15.70
N PHE A 878 10.02 -26.86 16.72
CA PHE A 878 9.43 -26.50 18.01
C PHE A 878 8.59 -25.22 17.91
N TYR A 879 7.46 -25.22 18.59
CA TYR A 879 6.62 -24.05 18.80
C TYR A 879 7.37 -23.01 19.67
N PHE A 880 8.05 -23.46 20.74
CA PHE A 880 8.82 -22.58 21.62
C PHE A 880 10.22 -23.11 21.93
N THR A 881 11.15 -22.69 21.07
CA THR A 881 12.57 -23.04 21.11
C THR A 881 13.26 -22.79 22.45
N GLN A 882 12.84 -21.79 23.23
CA GLN A 882 13.47 -21.51 24.53
C GLN A 882 13.22 -22.60 25.57
N SER A 883 12.05 -23.26 25.54
CA SER A 883 11.79 -24.41 26.41
C SER A 883 12.74 -25.56 26.09
N PHE A 884 13.03 -25.80 24.79
CA PHE A 884 14.01 -26.78 24.36
C PHE A 884 15.43 -26.43 24.85
N LEU A 885 15.90 -25.19 24.61
CA LEU A 885 17.24 -24.75 25.03
C LEU A 885 17.42 -24.85 26.55
N THR A 886 16.42 -24.41 27.30
CA THR A 886 16.40 -24.52 28.77
C THR A 886 16.39 -25.98 29.23
N GLY A 887 15.65 -26.85 28.54
CA GLY A 887 15.65 -28.27 28.87
C GLY A 887 17.03 -28.92 28.66
N VAL A 888 17.77 -28.52 27.62
CA VAL A 888 19.13 -29.04 27.35
C VAL A 888 20.10 -28.58 28.43
N THR A 889 20.07 -27.30 28.82
CA THR A 889 20.92 -26.79 29.90
C THR A 889 20.54 -27.38 31.25
N GLN A 890 19.26 -27.60 31.53
CA GLN A 890 18.79 -28.28 32.75
C GLN A 890 19.30 -29.71 32.85
N ASN A 891 19.23 -30.50 31.77
CA ASN A 891 19.75 -31.87 31.77
C ASN A 891 21.26 -31.89 32.10
N TYR A 892 22.02 -30.96 31.52
CA TYR A 892 23.45 -30.83 31.82
C TYR A 892 23.72 -30.37 33.26
N ALA A 893 23.02 -29.32 33.71
CA ALA A 893 23.11 -28.78 35.06
C ALA A 893 22.84 -29.86 36.13
N ARG A 894 21.83 -30.70 35.90
CA ARG A 894 21.48 -31.80 36.81
C ARG A 894 22.48 -32.95 36.77
N LYS A 895 22.98 -33.32 35.58
CA LYS A 895 24.02 -34.35 35.41
C LYS A 895 25.32 -34.00 36.13
N TYR A 896 25.75 -32.73 36.06
CA TYR A 896 27.02 -32.26 36.63
C TYR A 896 26.88 -31.48 37.95
N LYS A 897 25.64 -31.27 38.43
CA LYS A 897 25.32 -30.49 39.64
C LYS A 897 25.89 -29.06 39.63
N ILE A 898 25.81 -28.40 38.48
CA ILE A 898 26.24 -27.00 38.28
C ILE A 898 25.01 -26.09 38.24
N PRO A 899 25.01 -24.91 38.89
CA PRO A 899 23.92 -23.93 38.75
C PRO A 899 23.70 -23.52 37.29
N ILE A 900 22.44 -23.47 36.86
CA ILE A 900 22.07 -23.18 35.47
C ILE A 900 22.58 -21.81 34.99
N ASP A 901 22.64 -20.82 35.87
CA ASP A 901 23.04 -19.44 35.55
C ASP A 901 24.53 -19.31 35.15
N HIS A 902 25.35 -20.29 35.53
CA HIS A 902 26.78 -20.35 35.20
C HIS A 902 27.05 -21.01 33.84
N LEU A 903 26.03 -21.62 33.24
CA LEU A 903 26.15 -22.33 31.97
C LEU A 903 25.88 -21.41 30.78
N SER A 904 26.57 -21.66 29.68
CA SER A 904 26.28 -21.13 28.35
C SER A 904 26.54 -22.22 27.32
N PHE A 905 26.13 -21.99 26.07
CA PHE A 905 26.37 -22.94 24.98
C PHE A 905 27.70 -22.64 24.27
N GLN A 906 28.51 -23.69 24.11
CA GLN A 906 29.55 -23.75 23.09
C GLN A 906 28.98 -24.44 21.85
N PHE A 907 29.32 -23.93 20.68
CA PHE A 907 28.79 -24.41 19.40
C PHE A 907 29.86 -25.12 18.59
N GLN A 908 29.50 -26.25 18.00
CA GLN A 908 30.37 -26.95 17.06
C GLN A 908 29.56 -27.38 15.83
N VAL A 909 29.95 -26.90 14.66
CA VAL A 909 29.33 -27.29 13.39
C VAL A 909 29.91 -28.64 12.94
N MET A 910 29.02 -29.60 12.68
CA MET A 910 29.36 -30.96 12.26
C MET A 910 29.49 -31.06 10.74
N ASN A 911 30.04 -32.17 10.24
CA ASN A 911 30.18 -32.40 8.78
C ASN A 911 28.89 -32.94 8.13
N SER A 912 27.99 -33.55 8.91
CA SER A 912 26.74 -34.15 8.40
C SER A 912 25.60 -33.13 8.43
N GLU A 913 24.76 -33.13 7.40
CA GLU A 913 23.62 -32.21 7.27
C GLU A 913 22.30 -32.80 7.78
N SER A 914 22.10 -34.13 7.69
CA SER A 914 20.79 -34.76 7.93
C SER A 914 20.75 -35.73 9.12
N HIS A 915 21.75 -36.59 9.28
CA HIS A 915 21.71 -37.69 10.25
C HIS A 915 23.00 -37.82 11.07
N MET A 916 22.82 -38.22 12.34
CA MET A 916 23.89 -38.60 13.26
C MET A 916 23.60 -39.99 13.84
N ALA A 917 24.62 -40.86 13.91
CA ALA A 917 24.44 -42.25 14.31
C ALA A 917 24.22 -42.46 15.82
N LYS A 918 24.77 -41.57 16.67
CA LYS A 918 24.70 -41.68 18.13
C LYS A 918 24.34 -40.34 18.75
N LYS A 919 23.64 -40.38 19.89
CA LYS A 919 23.38 -39.19 20.73
C LYS A 919 24.70 -38.63 21.26
N PRO A 920 24.82 -37.29 21.42
CA PRO A 920 26.01 -36.70 22.01
C PRO A 920 26.07 -37.02 23.52
N ASP A 921 27.28 -37.16 24.06
CA ASP A 921 27.46 -37.43 25.50
C ASP A 921 26.92 -36.29 26.37
N ASN A 922 27.09 -35.05 25.90
CA ASN A 922 26.64 -33.82 26.51
C ASN A 922 26.04 -32.89 25.45
N GLY A 923 24.89 -32.30 25.74
CA GLY A 923 24.22 -31.36 24.85
C GLY A 923 23.22 -32.01 23.89
N ALA A 924 22.94 -31.33 22.77
CA ALA A 924 21.98 -31.78 21.77
C ALA A 924 22.43 -31.43 20.35
N TYR A 925 22.22 -32.34 19.39
CA TYR A 925 22.38 -32.05 17.97
C TYR A 925 21.13 -31.36 17.44
N VAL A 926 21.31 -30.26 16.71
CA VAL A 926 20.21 -29.51 16.08
C VAL A 926 20.40 -29.37 14.58
N ARG A 927 19.28 -29.44 13.84
CA ARG A 927 19.20 -29.17 12.40
C ARG A 927 18.08 -28.18 12.10
N GLY A 928 18.08 -27.63 10.88
CA GLY A 928 17.04 -26.73 10.38
C GLY A 928 17.34 -25.26 10.61
N LEU A 929 18.60 -24.87 10.39
CA LEU A 929 19.06 -23.48 10.40
C LEU A 929 19.58 -23.12 9.02
N PHE A 930 19.23 -21.94 8.54
CA PHE A 930 19.62 -21.41 7.24
C PHE A 930 20.40 -20.12 7.44
N MET A 931 21.54 -19.98 6.77
CA MET A 931 22.36 -18.78 6.82
C MET A 931 21.94 -17.81 5.73
N GLU A 932 21.73 -16.55 6.13
CA GLU A 932 21.38 -15.45 5.24
C GLU A 932 22.49 -14.39 5.27
N GLY A 933 22.86 -13.86 4.10
CA GLY A 933 23.92 -12.84 3.95
C GLY A 933 25.36 -13.39 3.96
N ALA A 934 25.52 -14.70 4.20
CA ALA A 934 26.78 -15.43 4.08
C ALA A 934 26.51 -16.92 3.78
N ARG A 935 27.57 -17.70 3.62
CA ARG A 935 27.51 -19.17 3.49
C ARG A 935 28.52 -19.86 4.39
N TRP A 936 28.28 -21.13 4.69
CA TRP A 936 29.20 -21.96 5.42
C TRP A 936 30.15 -22.72 4.48
N CYS A 937 31.46 -22.50 4.59
CA CYS A 937 32.43 -23.29 3.83
C CYS A 937 32.61 -24.67 4.49
N ARG A 938 32.17 -25.75 3.82
CA ARG A 938 32.28 -27.12 4.35
C ARG A 938 33.73 -27.61 4.44
N GLN A 939 34.63 -27.11 3.59
CA GLN A 939 36.04 -27.51 3.55
C GLN A 939 36.83 -26.85 4.69
N ASP A 940 36.74 -25.52 4.80
CA ASP A 940 37.51 -24.72 5.74
C ASP A 940 36.83 -24.57 7.11
N LYS A 941 35.54 -24.91 7.22
CA LYS A 941 34.71 -24.77 8.43
C LYS A 941 34.68 -23.34 8.99
N VAL A 942 34.61 -22.37 8.09
CA VAL A 942 34.45 -20.95 8.41
C VAL A 942 33.32 -20.32 7.58
N ILE A 943 32.79 -19.20 8.06
CA ILE A 943 31.85 -18.38 7.28
C ILE A 943 32.58 -17.75 6.09
N THR A 944 31.93 -17.75 4.92
CA THR A 944 32.43 -17.14 3.69
C THR A 944 31.32 -16.38 2.95
N GLU A 945 31.67 -15.57 1.95
CA GLU A 945 30.67 -14.82 1.15
C GLU A 945 29.75 -15.77 0.37
N SER A 946 28.47 -15.41 0.26
CA SER A 946 27.45 -16.19 -0.46
C SER A 946 27.77 -16.31 -1.96
N TYR A 947 27.26 -17.36 -2.60
CA TYR A 947 27.30 -17.43 -4.06
C TYR A 947 26.26 -16.48 -4.65
N PRO A 948 26.52 -15.89 -5.84
CA PRO A 948 25.52 -15.10 -6.54
C PRO A 948 24.20 -15.87 -6.70
N LYS A 949 23.07 -15.20 -6.46
CA LYS A 949 21.68 -15.72 -6.59
C LYS A 949 21.26 -16.80 -5.58
N ILE A 950 22.18 -17.31 -4.77
CA ILE A 950 21.87 -18.21 -3.66
C ILE A 950 21.67 -17.35 -2.41
N LEU A 951 20.41 -17.05 -2.08
CA LEU A 951 20.04 -16.17 -0.96
C LEU A 951 20.31 -16.81 0.40
N TYR A 952 20.08 -18.12 0.50
CA TYR A 952 20.17 -18.88 1.75
C TYR A 952 21.06 -20.10 1.57
N ASP A 953 21.87 -20.40 2.57
CA ASP A 953 22.67 -21.63 2.63
C ASP A 953 22.26 -22.47 3.84
N ALA A 954 21.95 -23.75 3.63
CA ALA A 954 21.58 -24.63 4.73
C ALA A 954 22.81 -24.91 5.60
N LEU A 955 22.70 -24.68 6.91
CA LEU A 955 23.80 -24.95 7.83
C LEU A 955 23.78 -26.43 8.24
N PRO A 956 24.94 -27.12 8.28
CA PRO A 956 25.03 -28.48 8.78
C PRO A 956 24.58 -28.61 10.24
N ILE A 957 24.50 -29.86 10.74
CA ILE A 957 24.09 -30.13 12.12
C ILE A 957 25.02 -29.40 13.09
N ILE A 958 24.45 -28.72 14.09
CA ILE A 958 25.21 -28.06 15.15
C ILE A 958 25.07 -28.86 16.43
N LEU A 959 26.18 -29.08 17.12
CA LEU A 959 26.18 -29.53 18.51
C LEU A 959 26.05 -28.33 19.44
N LEU A 960 24.93 -28.28 20.18
CA LEU A 960 24.72 -27.36 21.29
C LEU A 960 25.29 -27.99 22.56
N LYS A 961 26.51 -27.60 22.95
CA LYS A 961 27.20 -28.17 24.12
C LYS A 961 27.15 -27.19 25.30
N PRO A 962 26.39 -27.46 26.37
CA PRO A 962 26.45 -26.64 27.57
C PRO A 962 27.84 -26.74 28.24
N GLU A 963 28.42 -25.61 28.62
CA GLU A 963 29.72 -25.48 29.28
C GLU A 963 29.65 -24.30 30.29
N GLU A 964 30.57 -24.23 31.26
CA GLU A 964 30.68 -23.07 32.15
C GLU A 964 31.18 -21.84 31.37
N LYS A 965 30.57 -20.67 31.62
CA LYS A 965 30.91 -19.41 30.95
C LYS A 965 32.41 -19.06 30.97
N SER A 966 33.11 -19.42 32.05
CA SER A 966 34.56 -19.16 32.21
C SER A 966 35.47 -20.01 31.31
N LYS A 967 34.96 -21.13 30.77
CA LYS A 967 35.73 -22.08 29.95
C LYS A 967 35.54 -21.89 28.45
N ILE A 968 34.65 -20.99 28.04
CA ILE A 968 34.35 -20.73 26.63
C ILE A 968 35.39 -19.74 26.09
N SER A 969 36.12 -20.15 25.05
CA SER A 969 37.06 -19.30 24.31
C SER A 969 36.35 -18.62 23.14
N HIS A 970 36.47 -17.30 23.04
CA HIS A 970 35.79 -16.50 22.00
C HIS A 970 36.69 -16.09 20.82
N ASP A 971 37.94 -16.56 20.78
CA ASP A 971 38.91 -16.10 19.80
C ASP A 971 38.48 -16.45 18.36
N THR A 972 38.48 -15.44 17.47
CA THR A 972 38.19 -15.57 16.03
C THR A 972 36.79 -16.11 15.67
N THR A 973 35.76 -15.70 16.43
CA THR A 973 34.36 -16.07 16.16
C THR A 973 33.48 -14.85 15.83
N TYR A 974 32.49 -15.08 14.97
CA TYR A 974 31.38 -14.19 14.68
C TYR A 974 30.20 -14.58 15.57
N LEU A 975 29.72 -13.65 16.39
CA LEU A 975 28.49 -13.84 17.17
C LEU A 975 27.27 -13.64 16.25
N CYS A 976 26.80 -14.73 15.64
CA CYS A 976 25.72 -14.74 14.67
C CYS A 976 24.35 -14.80 15.36
N PRO A 977 23.45 -13.82 15.17
CA PRO A 977 22.11 -13.89 15.73
C PRO A 977 21.25 -14.94 15.00
N VAL A 978 20.39 -15.63 15.76
CA VAL A 978 19.43 -16.61 15.25
C VAL A 978 18.01 -16.10 15.44
N TYR A 979 17.23 -16.08 14.37
CA TYR A 979 15.83 -15.65 14.34
C TYR A 979 14.90 -16.79 13.92
N LYS A 980 13.63 -16.73 14.33
CA LYS A 980 12.62 -17.69 13.89
C LYS A 980 12.25 -17.52 12.42
N THR A 981 12.10 -16.28 11.97
CA THR A 981 11.71 -15.92 10.60
C THR A 981 12.62 -14.84 10.01
N SER A 982 12.60 -14.68 8.68
CA SER A 982 13.36 -13.67 7.93
C SER A 982 13.00 -12.22 8.31
N ALA A 983 11.85 -11.98 8.95
CA ALA A 983 11.46 -10.66 9.42
C ALA A 983 12.40 -10.09 10.49
N ARG A 984 13.13 -10.94 11.25
CA ARG A 984 14.06 -10.60 12.34
C ARG A 984 13.53 -9.70 13.48
N ARG A 985 12.28 -9.26 13.39
CA ARG A 985 11.56 -8.44 14.38
C ARG A 985 10.33 -9.16 14.92
N GLY A 986 9.84 -8.67 16.06
CA GLY A 986 8.73 -9.23 16.83
C GLY A 986 8.43 -8.36 18.04
N ILE A 987 7.43 -8.73 18.84
CA ILE A 987 7.06 -7.99 20.06
C ILE A 987 8.24 -8.03 21.04
N LEU A 988 8.55 -6.90 21.68
CA LEU A 988 9.58 -6.85 22.73
C LEU A 988 9.06 -7.62 23.96
N SER A 989 9.85 -8.60 24.39
CA SER A 989 9.59 -9.33 25.64
C SER A 989 9.91 -8.48 26.86
N THR A 990 9.54 -8.95 28.05
CA THR A 990 9.86 -8.29 29.33
C THR A 990 11.36 -8.16 29.59
N THR A 991 12.20 -8.93 28.87
CA THR A 991 13.66 -8.85 28.93
C THR A 991 14.25 -7.90 27.88
N GLY A 992 13.42 -7.20 27.10
CA GLY A 992 13.85 -6.25 26.06
C GLY A 992 14.24 -6.89 24.73
N HIS A 993 14.25 -8.23 24.62
CA HIS A 993 14.54 -8.91 23.36
C HIS A 993 13.28 -9.17 22.53
N SER A 994 13.42 -9.16 21.21
CA SER A 994 12.36 -9.57 20.29
C SER A 994 11.90 -11.01 20.52
N THR A 995 10.60 -11.28 20.46
CA THR A 995 10.04 -12.66 20.46
C THR A 995 10.49 -13.52 19.28
N ASN A 996 11.04 -12.91 18.23
CA ASN A 996 11.60 -13.58 17.06
C ASN A 996 13.06 -14.02 17.28
N TYR A 997 13.79 -13.36 18.16
CA TYR A 997 15.17 -13.74 18.52
C TYR A 997 15.19 -15.04 19.33
N VAL A 998 16.07 -15.96 18.95
CA VAL A 998 16.23 -17.25 19.63
C VAL A 998 17.48 -17.25 20.50
N LEU A 999 18.66 -17.19 19.90
CA LEU A 999 19.94 -17.11 20.60
C LEU A 999 21.01 -16.54 19.66
N SER A 1000 22.24 -16.37 20.12
CA SER A 1000 23.38 -16.07 19.25
C SER A 1000 24.35 -17.24 19.23
N ILE A 1001 24.71 -17.69 18.03
CA ILE A 1001 25.63 -18.81 17.79
C ILE A 1001 26.98 -18.25 17.42
N GLU A 1002 28.03 -18.70 18.11
CA GLU A 1002 29.41 -18.36 17.78
C GLU A 1002 29.89 -19.23 16.61
N LEU A 1003 30.21 -18.59 15.50
CA LEU A 1003 30.65 -19.24 14.27
C LEU A 1003 32.09 -18.83 13.92
N PRO A 1004 32.98 -19.76 13.58
CA PRO A 1004 34.35 -19.44 13.16
C PRO A 1004 34.41 -18.52 11.93
N THR A 1005 35.33 -17.56 11.93
CA THR A 1005 35.51 -16.57 10.85
C THR A 1005 36.99 -16.26 10.60
N ASP A 1006 37.34 -16.05 9.33
CA ASP A 1006 38.64 -15.55 8.86
C ASP A 1006 38.68 -14.00 8.74
N ARG A 1007 37.52 -13.35 8.76
CA ARG A 1007 37.33 -11.90 8.67
C ARG A 1007 36.95 -11.27 10.02
N PRO A 1008 37.20 -9.95 10.19
CA PRO A 1008 36.78 -9.24 11.40
C PRO A 1008 35.25 -9.24 11.54
N ASP A 1009 34.78 -9.28 12.77
CA ASP A 1009 33.35 -9.30 13.13
C ASP A 1009 32.52 -8.20 12.42
N ASN A 1010 33.06 -6.98 12.35
CA ASN A 1010 32.43 -5.84 11.66
C ASN A 1010 32.05 -6.13 10.20
N HIS A 1011 32.82 -6.99 9.50
CA HIS A 1011 32.50 -7.38 8.12
C HIS A 1011 31.12 -8.06 8.06
N TRP A 1012 30.89 -9.06 8.90
CA TRP A 1012 29.65 -9.83 8.93
C TRP A 1012 28.49 -9.07 9.56
N ILE A 1013 28.76 -8.17 10.53
CA ILE A 1013 27.76 -7.23 11.04
C ILE A 1013 27.24 -6.36 9.90
N ASN A 1014 28.13 -5.73 9.12
CA ASN A 1014 27.73 -4.83 8.04
C ASN A 1014 26.99 -5.56 6.90
N ARG A 1015 27.35 -6.83 6.66
CA ARG A 1015 26.65 -7.74 5.73
C ARG A 1015 25.26 -8.16 6.20
N GLY A 1016 24.92 -7.94 7.48
CA GLY A 1016 23.64 -8.34 8.05
C GLY A 1016 23.49 -9.85 8.17
N VAL A 1017 24.58 -10.58 8.45
CA VAL A 1017 24.55 -12.05 8.55
C VAL A 1017 23.68 -12.50 9.72
N ALA A 1018 22.76 -13.43 9.46
CA ALA A 1018 21.98 -14.08 10.51
C ALA A 1018 21.66 -15.52 10.14
N LEU A 1019 21.26 -16.29 11.16
CA LEU A 1019 20.67 -17.61 10.98
C LEU A 1019 19.15 -17.52 11.13
N LEU A 1020 18.44 -18.21 10.25
CA LEU A 1020 16.98 -18.30 10.23
C LEU A 1020 16.55 -19.75 10.51
N CYS A 1021 15.55 -19.92 11.36
CA CYS A 1021 14.93 -21.22 11.61
C CYS A 1021 14.03 -21.66 10.44
N GLN A 1022 13.41 -20.70 9.74
CA GLN A 1022 12.42 -20.95 8.70
C GLN A 1022 12.59 -19.94 7.55
N LEU A 1023 12.46 -20.44 6.33
CA LEU A 1023 12.39 -19.65 5.10
C LEU A 1023 10.93 -19.34 4.74
N ASP A 1024 10.74 -18.30 3.94
CA ASP A 1024 9.42 -17.76 3.61
C ASP A 1024 8.66 -18.59 2.57
N ASP A 1025 9.37 -19.37 1.74
CA ASP A 1025 8.79 -20.31 0.77
C ASP A 1025 9.04 -21.77 1.18
#